data_AF-B2RKG4-F1
#
_entry.id   AF-B2RKG4-F1
#
_cell.length_a   1.000
_cell.length_b   1.000
_cell.length_c   1.000
_cell.angle_alpha   90.00
_cell.angle_beta   90.00
_cell.angle_gamma   90.00
#
_symmetry.space_group_name_H-M   'P 1'
#
loop_
_entity.id
_entity.type
_entity.pdbx_description
1 polymer ?
#
loop_
_entity_poly.entity_id
_entity_poly.type
_entity_poly.pdbx_seq_one_letter_code
_entity_poly.pdbx_strand_id
1 'polypeptide(L)'
;MNEELPKTITSRQLVRMLKDASGESKGMKFCFLIGAGASMSSGIPTGADLARKWIQEIEEDCGKDDFAKWKNKVQISEDNVGEFYPQIYEKRFGHIPESGYDCIRHYMEGKEPSLGYLILANIMVREKHNVVITTNFDNLLEDAIRTYTKEKPFIAGHEALAGYVPKRSDRPIILKVHRDLFFHPFSDREHTGTIQKAWEDILDRFLSDYFLIVLGYGGNDESLMDYFTSLNNRKQIYWCVYNPGEEPSNQDSENDLSWREHLWGKLSSKARNILNPNDFLIAINGFDIFMYDCYAALGYKFLDGIEEIKRPNPMHELLEATYRRLENINAQRKEISEIKRSLSQETSASYHNVLSGALSYLFDANQETDIDKKDKIYQEGIAKYPQDANLLGDYANFLHTIRHDYDQAEMYYKQALEADPKNAITLGNYAVFLNNIRHAYDQAERYYKQALEADPNHANTLGNYANFLCNIRHAYDQAEVYYKQALEADPKNANALGNYASFLHTIRHAYDQAEAYYKRALEADPNHANTFGNYANFLCNIRHAYDQAEVYYKQALEADPNHANTLGNYALFLHTIRHAYDQAETYYKRALEVGPNHANNLGNYASFLHDIRHAYDQAEAYYKRALEADPKNVVTLGNYANFLCNIRHAYDQAEVYYRRALEADPKNAVTLGNYAVFLNDIRHDYDQAERYYKKALDADQKNANALGNYAVFLNNIRHDYDQGERYYKKALDADPNHANTLGNYASFLHTIRHAYDQAEVYYKRALEADPNHANTLRNYALFLHIIRHAYDQAEVYYKRALEADPNHANNLGNYALFLQDIRHAYDQAESYYKRGLEADPKNANNLGNYALFLNNIRHDYDQAETYYKRALEVDPKSANKLGNYAHFLITCRGDFKRADSLIQQAFENADNDEETKPLQAKLWFYRYAHYYEEWGAEAEKELAALLNAGAKSIGWNLAPDIELARKNRHPHIEQVEAFAKALTEKA
;
A
#
# COMPACT_ATOMS: atom_id res chain seq x y z
N MET A 1 18.57 57.93 -2.45
CA MET A 1 19.27 56.74 -2.98
C MET A 1 18.18 55.73 -3.27
N ASN A 2 18.06 55.27 -4.51
CA ASN A 2 17.09 54.24 -4.89
C ASN A 2 17.50 52.93 -4.22
N GLU A 3 16.88 52.58 -3.11
CA GLU A 3 16.94 51.21 -2.59
C GLU A 3 15.92 50.38 -3.38
N GLU A 4 16.40 49.43 -4.17
CA GLU A 4 15.54 48.48 -4.87
C GLU A 4 14.79 47.63 -3.82
N LEU A 5 13.45 47.69 -3.80
CA LEU A 5 12.62 46.88 -2.90
C LEU A 5 12.77 45.37 -3.22
N PRO A 6 12.56 44.48 -2.23
CA PRO A 6 12.50 43.04 -2.50
C PRO A 6 11.41 42.68 -3.50
N LYS A 7 11.58 41.53 -4.17
CA LYS A 7 10.64 41.07 -5.20
C LYS A 7 9.37 40.50 -4.55
N THR A 8 8.28 40.49 -5.29
CA THR A 8 7.02 39.87 -4.88
C THR A 8 6.79 38.59 -5.67
N ILE A 9 6.45 37.51 -4.97
CA ILE A 9 5.94 36.28 -5.57
C ILE A 9 4.63 35.86 -4.89
N THR A 10 3.81 35.11 -5.60
CA THR A 10 2.56 34.58 -5.06
C THR A 10 2.82 33.43 -4.08
N SER A 11 1.90 33.22 -3.14
CA SER A 11 1.94 32.06 -2.23
C SER A 11 2.00 30.74 -3.00
N ARG A 12 1.26 30.62 -4.12
CA ARG A 12 1.29 29.45 -5.00
C ARG A 12 2.66 29.20 -5.64
N GLN A 13 3.38 30.26 -6.02
CA GLN A 13 4.75 30.12 -6.55
C GLN A 13 5.70 29.60 -5.46
N LEU A 14 5.65 30.14 -4.24
CA LEU A 14 6.46 29.64 -3.12
C LEU A 14 6.15 28.18 -2.78
N VAL A 15 4.86 27.83 -2.73
CA VAL A 15 4.39 26.46 -2.52
C VAL A 15 4.92 25.50 -3.60
N ARG A 16 4.92 25.93 -4.88
CA ARG A 16 5.51 25.15 -5.97
C ARG A 16 7.03 25.01 -5.82
N MET A 17 7.73 26.05 -5.37
CA MET A 17 9.18 25.98 -5.12
C MET A 17 9.52 25.01 -3.99
N LEU A 18 8.73 25.01 -2.91
CA LEU A 18 8.82 24.01 -1.83
C LEU A 18 8.64 22.59 -2.40
N LYS A 19 7.58 22.37 -3.18
CA LYS A 19 7.32 21.07 -3.84
C LYS A 19 8.45 20.63 -4.77
N ASP A 20 8.95 21.52 -5.61
CA ASP A 20 10.04 21.22 -6.54
C ASP A 20 11.34 20.86 -5.77
N ALA A 21 11.57 21.49 -4.62
CA ALA A 21 12.75 21.25 -3.77
C ALA A 21 12.66 19.92 -2.99
N SER A 22 11.45 19.42 -2.73
CA SER A 22 11.18 18.08 -2.20
C SER A 22 11.57 16.95 -3.16
N GLY A 23 11.60 17.20 -4.48
CA GLY A 23 12.03 16.23 -5.49
C GLY A 23 13.57 16.06 -5.58
N GLU A 24 14.05 14.92 -6.08
CA GLU A 24 15.49 14.59 -6.15
C GLU A 24 16.36 15.54 -7.02
N SER A 25 15.76 16.45 -7.80
CA SER A 25 16.43 17.10 -8.92
C SER A 25 17.10 18.47 -8.67
N LYS A 26 16.85 19.18 -7.56
CA LYS A 26 17.28 20.61 -7.44
C LYS A 26 18.12 21.02 -6.22
N GLY A 27 18.32 20.18 -5.21
CA GLY A 27 19.26 20.47 -4.11
C GLY A 27 18.97 21.69 -3.21
N MET A 28 17.82 22.37 -3.37
CA MET A 28 17.39 23.47 -2.51
C MET A 28 16.80 22.91 -1.20
N LYS A 29 17.10 23.55 -0.07
CA LYS A 29 16.52 23.21 1.24
C LYS A 29 15.93 24.43 1.91
N PHE A 30 14.73 24.32 2.47
CA PHE A 30 14.08 25.39 3.20
C PHE A 30 14.10 25.13 4.71
N CYS A 31 14.29 26.19 5.50
CA CYS A 31 14.05 26.20 6.93
C CYS A 31 13.00 27.26 7.27
N PHE A 32 12.28 27.07 8.37
CA PHE A 32 11.16 27.95 8.75
C PHE A 32 11.53 28.76 9.98
N LEU A 33 11.35 30.08 9.94
CA LEU A 33 11.31 30.94 11.11
C LEU A 33 9.86 31.20 11.51
N ILE A 34 9.48 30.75 12.69
CA ILE A 34 8.10 30.82 13.19
C ILE A 34 8.01 31.77 14.36
N GLY A 35 7.05 32.69 14.29
CA GLY A 35 6.75 33.64 15.36
C GLY A 35 5.34 33.45 15.94
N ALA A 36 4.99 34.32 16.90
CA ALA A 36 3.78 34.17 17.72
C ALA A 36 2.48 34.27 16.89
N GLY A 37 2.53 34.88 15.71
CA GLY A 37 1.40 34.95 14.78
C GLY A 37 0.95 33.58 14.26
N ALA A 38 1.82 32.56 14.27
CA ALA A 38 1.44 31.20 13.91
C ALA A 38 0.56 30.52 15.00
N SER A 39 0.70 30.94 16.26
CA SER A 39 0.00 30.35 17.42
C SER A 39 -1.39 30.97 17.67
N MET A 40 -1.80 31.99 16.90
CA MET A 40 -3.10 32.65 17.05
C MET A 40 -4.28 31.70 16.91
N SER A 41 -4.25 30.82 15.91
CA SER A 41 -5.33 29.84 15.67
C SER A 41 -5.44 28.79 16.79
N SER A 42 -4.36 28.55 17.54
CA SER A 42 -4.34 27.72 18.76
C SER A 42 -4.86 28.45 20.00
N GLY A 43 -5.29 29.71 19.85
CA GLY A 43 -5.81 30.52 20.94
C GLY A 43 -4.73 31.09 21.87
N ILE A 44 -3.47 31.18 21.40
CA ILE A 44 -2.39 31.88 22.09
C ILE A 44 -2.32 33.32 21.55
N PRO A 45 -2.44 34.36 22.41
CA PRO A 45 -2.32 35.75 21.98
C PRO A 45 -0.94 36.06 21.37
N THR A 46 -0.87 36.97 20.41
CA THR A 46 0.44 37.41 19.90
C THR A 46 1.17 38.26 20.93
N GLY A 47 2.50 38.42 20.77
CA GLY A 47 3.26 39.35 21.60
C GLY A 47 2.71 40.77 21.56
N ALA A 48 2.21 41.24 20.41
CA ALA A 48 1.56 42.55 20.31
C ALA A 48 0.25 42.62 21.12
N ASP A 49 -0.54 41.55 21.14
CA ASP A 49 -1.79 41.50 21.92
C ASP A 49 -1.50 41.49 23.43
N LEU A 50 -0.50 40.72 23.86
CA LEU A 50 -0.04 40.70 25.24
C LEU A 50 0.50 42.07 25.66
N ALA A 51 1.33 42.70 24.83
CA ALA A 51 1.87 44.03 25.08
C ALA A 51 0.75 45.09 25.22
N ARG A 52 -0.28 45.06 24.36
CA ARG A 52 -1.45 45.97 24.48
C ARG A 52 -2.21 45.74 25.77
N LYS A 53 -2.42 44.48 26.16
CA LYS A 53 -3.09 44.13 27.41
C LYS A 53 -2.30 44.61 28.63
N TRP A 54 -1.01 44.29 28.70
CA TRP A 54 -0.17 44.70 29.82
C TRP A 54 0.00 46.20 29.91
N ILE A 55 -0.02 46.94 28.80
CA ILE A 55 -0.05 48.40 28.83
C ILE A 55 -1.25 48.94 29.61
N GLN A 56 -2.45 48.37 29.39
CA GLN A 56 -3.66 48.78 30.10
C GLN A 56 -3.54 48.46 31.59
N GLU A 57 -3.06 47.26 31.93
CA GLU A 57 -2.83 46.86 33.32
C GLU A 57 -1.77 47.71 34.04
N ILE A 58 -0.69 48.11 33.35
CA ILE A 58 0.33 49.01 33.91
C ILE A 58 -0.28 50.39 34.20
N GLU A 59 -1.12 50.92 33.31
CA GLU A 59 -1.81 52.21 33.52
C GLU A 59 -2.71 52.16 34.76
N GLU A 60 -3.45 51.05 34.96
CA GLU A 60 -4.29 50.82 36.14
C GLU A 60 -3.46 50.75 37.43
N ASP A 61 -2.31 50.08 37.41
CA ASP A 61 -1.51 49.84 38.62
C ASP A 61 -0.65 51.04 39.07
N CYS A 62 -0.08 51.82 38.14
CA CYS A 62 0.82 52.94 38.49
C CYS A 62 0.16 54.33 38.40
N GLY A 63 -1.09 54.42 37.93
CA GLY A 63 -1.83 55.66 37.79
C GLY A 63 -1.44 56.50 36.57
N LYS A 64 -2.39 57.30 36.06
CA LYS A 64 -2.30 57.99 34.76
C LYS A 64 -1.07 58.88 34.58
N ASP A 65 -0.68 59.63 35.62
CA ASP A 65 0.41 60.60 35.52
C ASP A 65 1.79 59.93 35.40
N ASP A 66 2.04 58.86 36.16
CA ASP A 66 3.32 58.14 36.13
C ASP A 66 3.41 57.19 34.94
N PHE A 67 2.28 56.62 34.51
CA PHE A 67 2.17 55.89 33.26
C PHE A 67 2.51 56.80 32.06
N ALA A 68 1.93 58.00 31.97
CA ALA A 68 2.19 58.93 30.88
C ALA A 68 3.67 59.37 30.81
N LYS A 69 4.32 59.61 31.96
CA LYS A 69 5.77 59.90 32.01
C LYS A 69 6.61 58.75 31.48
N TRP A 70 6.31 57.51 31.89
CA TRP A 70 7.04 56.33 31.42
C TRP A 70 6.80 56.06 29.93
N LYS A 71 5.53 56.08 29.48
CA LYS A 71 5.13 55.90 28.07
C LYS A 71 5.83 56.90 27.15
N ASN A 72 5.90 58.18 27.54
CA ASN A 72 6.61 59.22 26.79
C ASN A 72 8.13 59.04 26.80
N LYS A 73 8.71 58.55 27.91
CA LYS A 73 10.15 58.26 28.01
C LYS A 73 10.57 57.12 27.08
N VAL A 74 9.74 56.08 26.95
CA VAL A 74 10.00 54.92 26.07
C VAL A 74 9.52 55.18 24.63
N GLN A 75 8.73 56.23 24.39
CA GLN A 75 8.20 56.64 23.09
C GLN A 75 7.21 55.64 22.47
N ILE A 76 6.37 55.02 23.32
CA ILE A 76 5.35 54.05 22.88
C ILE A 76 4.10 54.81 22.39
N SER A 77 3.69 54.57 21.15
CA SER A 77 2.42 55.00 20.55
C SER A 77 1.42 53.83 20.49
N GLU A 78 0.17 54.09 20.10
CA GLU A 78 -0.83 53.02 19.94
C GLU A 78 -0.52 52.09 18.76
N ASP A 79 0.17 52.61 17.74
CA ASP A 79 0.47 51.89 16.50
C ASP A 79 1.72 50.99 16.61
N ASN A 80 2.62 51.25 17.55
CA ASN A 80 3.91 50.56 17.67
C ASN A 80 4.07 49.71 18.95
N VAL A 81 3.00 49.49 19.72
CA VAL A 81 3.02 48.79 21.01
C VAL A 81 3.80 47.46 20.97
N GLY A 82 3.60 46.67 19.92
CA GLY A 82 4.25 45.37 19.77
C GLY A 82 5.78 45.43 19.56
N GLU A 83 6.33 46.58 19.16
CA GLU A 83 7.78 46.78 19.01
C GLU A 83 8.47 46.91 20.38
N PHE A 84 7.71 47.32 21.41
CA PHE A 84 8.21 47.56 22.76
C PHE A 84 7.86 46.44 23.75
N TYR A 85 7.56 45.24 23.24
CA TYR A 85 7.20 44.08 24.06
C TYR A 85 8.19 43.85 25.22
N PRO A 86 9.53 43.84 25.01
CA PRO A 86 10.47 43.60 26.10
C PRO A 86 10.43 44.67 27.19
N GLN A 87 10.30 45.94 26.82
CA GLN A 87 10.23 47.07 27.75
C GLN A 87 8.92 47.05 28.55
N ILE A 88 7.81 46.63 27.92
CA ILE A 88 6.51 46.48 28.57
C ILE A 88 6.53 45.28 29.54
N TYR A 89 7.09 44.14 29.11
CA TYR A 89 7.24 42.95 29.95
C TYR A 89 8.11 43.24 31.18
N GLU A 90 9.27 43.89 30.99
CA GLU A 90 10.17 44.29 32.08
C GLU A 90 9.48 45.26 33.05
N LYS A 91 8.74 46.25 32.53
CA LYS A 91 7.98 47.18 33.38
C LYS A 91 6.90 46.47 34.19
N ARG A 92 6.23 45.47 33.59
CA ARG A 92 5.13 44.73 34.22
C ARG A 92 5.65 43.73 35.25
N PHE A 93 6.63 42.92 34.91
CA PHE A 93 7.03 41.74 35.69
C PHE A 93 8.45 41.81 36.26
N GLY A 94 9.25 42.81 35.90
CA GLY A 94 10.66 42.88 36.31
C GLY A 94 10.88 42.96 37.83
N HIS A 95 9.85 43.29 38.61
CA HIS A 95 9.90 43.28 40.07
C HIS A 95 9.68 41.88 40.68
N ILE A 96 8.99 40.97 39.97
CA ILE A 96 8.74 39.57 40.34
C ILE A 96 8.78 38.73 39.04
N PRO A 97 9.98 38.35 38.55
CA PRO A 97 10.13 37.65 37.27
C PRO A 97 9.31 36.35 37.17
N GLU A 98 9.14 35.63 38.29
CA GLU A 98 8.36 34.39 38.37
C GLU A 98 6.91 34.61 37.94
N SER A 99 6.32 35.75 38.28
CA SER A 99 4.94 36.09 37.91
C SER A 99 4.76 36.29 36.39
N GLY A 100 5.80 36.77 35.71
CA GLY A 100 5.80 36.88 34.25
C GLY A 100 5.89 35.51 33.58
N TYR A 101 6.72 34.61 34.10
CA TYR A 101 6.82 33.24 33.60
C TYR A 101 5.52 32.46 33.80
N ASP A 102 4.90 32.58 34.97
CA ASP A 102 3.62 31.95 35.25
C ASP A 102 2.50 32.56 34.39
N CYS A 103 2.55 33.87 34.12
CA CYS A 103 1.62 34.54 33.20
C CYS A 103 1.73 33.99 31.77
N ILE A 104 2.95 33.88 31.23
CA ILE A 104 3.18 33.30 29.91
C ILE A 104 2.74 31.83 29.88
N ARG A 105 3.11 31.04 30.89
CA ARG A 105 2.69 29.63 31.02
C ARG A 105 1.17 29.51 31.02
N HIS A 106 0.46 30.37 31.73
CA HIS A 106 -0.99 30.37 31.80
C HIS A 106 -1.65 30.55 30.43
N TYR A 107 -1.12 31.41 29.56
CA TYR A 107 -1.65 31.57 28.20
C TYR A 107 -1.43 30.34 27.31
N MET A 108 -0.42 29.52 27.61
CA MET A 108 -0.02 28.35 26.84
C MET A 108 -0.60 27.04 27.40
N GLU A 109 -1.09 27.05 28.65
CA GLU A 109 -1.62 25.87 29.33
C GLU A 109 -2.89 25.35 28.63
N GLY A 110 -2.90 24.04 28.35
CA GLY A 110 -4.03 23.36 27.71
C GLY A 110 -4.31 23.77 26.27
N LYS A 111 -3.38 24.47 25.59
CA LYS A 111 -3.53 24.84 24.19
C LYS A 111 -3.06 23.71 23.28
N GLU A 112 -3.86 23.42 22.26
CA GLU A 112 -3.57 22.36 21.29
C GLU A 112 -3.08 22.92 19.94
N PRO A 113 -2.27 22.17 19.18
CA PRO A 113 -1.72 22.63 17.91
C PRO A 113 -2.82 22.88 16.86
N SER A 114 -2.76 24.02 16.17
CA SER A 114 -3.65 24.35 15.06
C SER A 114 -3.33 23.49 13.82
N LEU A 115 -4.23 23.52 12.83
CA LEU A 115 -4.05 22.80 11.57
C LEU A 115 -2.68 23.09 10.92
N GLY A 116 -2.22 24.34 10.96
CA GLY A 116 -0.92 24.71 10.39
C GLY A 116 0.26 24.01 11.08
N TYR A 117 0.23 23.84 12.40
CA TYR A 117 1.26 23.11 13.14
C TYR A 117 1.25 21.61 12.83
N LEU A 118 0.07 21.00 12.68
CA LEU A 118 -0.07 19.59 12.29
C LEU A 118 0.55 19.32 10.91
N ILE A 119 0.29 20.23 9.99
CA ILE A 119 0.83 20.14 8.62
C ILE A 119 2.34 20.39 8.63
N LEU A 120 2.80 21.42 9.33
CA LEU A 120 4.23 21.71 9.45
C LEU A 120 4.99 20.52 10.04
N ALA A 121 4.46 19.89 11.08
CA ALA A 121 5.04 18.68 11.67
C ALA A 121 5.22 17.57 10.61
N ASN A 122 4.23 17.37 9.75
CA ASN A 122 4.33 16.40 8.66
C ASN A 122 5.37 16.80 7.60
N ILE A 123 5.43 18.08 7.22
CA ILE A 123 6.46 18.59 6.29
C ILE A 123 7.85 18.33 6.88
N MET A 124 8.07 18.65 8.16
CA MET A 124 9.37 18.46 8.80
C MET A 124 9.80 17.00 8.91
N VAL A 125 8.87 16.06 9.00
CA VAL A 125 9.17 14.63 9.13
C VAL A 125 9.37 13.95 7.77
N ARG A 126 8.56 14.32 6.79
CA ARG A 126 8.54 13.65 5.49
C ARG A 126 9.52 14.26 4.48
N GLU A 127 9.90 15.52 4.68
CA GLU A 127 10.73 16.26 3.73
C GLU A 127 12.11 16.62 4.28
N LYS A 128 12.99 16.99 3.35
CA LYS A 128 14.32 17.55 3.66
C LYS A 128 14.25 18.96 4.30
N HIS A 129 13.04 19.51 4.47
CA HIS A 129 12.75 20.83 5.04
C HIS A 129 12.44 20.71 6.55
N ASN A 130 13.39 20.16 7.29
CA ASN A 130 13.16 19.63 8.63
C ASN A 130 13.70 20.50 9.78
N VAL A 131 13.94 21.79 9.53
CA VAL A 131 14.50 22.72 10.52
C VAL A 131 13.54 23.88 10.75
N VAL A 132 13.18 24.09 12.02
CA VAL A 132 12.42 25.25 12.50
C VAL A 132 13.26 26.04 13.50
N ILE A 133 13.35 27.34 13.27
CA ILE A 133 13.84 28.33 14.23
C ILE A 133 12.60 29.04 14.78
N THR A 134 12.49 29.21 16.08
CA THR A 134 11.33 29.88 16.67
C THR A 134 11.70 30.75 17.86
N THR A 135 11.01 31.89 17.95
CA THR A 135 11.03 32.78 19.13
C THR A 135 9.87 32.49 20.07
N ASN A 136 9.01 31.51 19.75
CA ASN A 136 7.85 31.16 20.56
C ASN A 136 8.27 30.28 21.75
N PHE A 137 7.62 30.50 22.90
CA PHE A 137 7.81 29.65 24.08
C PHE A 137 6.87 28.44 24.10
N ASP A 138 5.87 28.39 23.21
CA ASP A 138 4.89 27.29 23.18
C ASP A 138 5.51 25.96 22.70
N ASN A 139 4.82 24.86 23.02
CA ASN A 139 5.22 23.50 22.64
C ASN A 139 4.38 22.95 21.48
N LEU A 140 3.59 23.78 20.79
CA LEU A 140 2.57 23.32 19.85
C LEU A 140 3.17 22.50 18.70
N LEU A 141 4.31 22.91 18.17
CA LEU A 141 5.00 22.14 17.12
C LEU A 141 5.58 20.82 17.66
N GLU A 142 6.11 20.83 18.88
CA GLU A 142 6.67 19.62 19.51
C GLU A 142 5.57 18.60 19.76
N ASP A 143 4.46 19.06 20.32
CA ASP A 143 3.28 18.26 20.59
C ASP A 143 2.66 17.76 19.28
N ALA A 144 2.67 18.58 18.22
CA ALA A 144 2.22 18.15 16.91
C ALA A 144 3.09 17.01 16.34
N ILE A 145 4.42 17.14 16.40
CA ILE A 145 5.32 16.09 15.91
C ILE A 145 5.15 14.81 16.75
N ARG A 146 5.21 14.91 18.08
CA ARG A 146 5.12 13.76 18.99
C ARG A 146 3.78 13.03 18.88
N THR A 147 2.69 13.78 18.79
CA THR A 147 1.34 13.23 18.79
C THR A 147 0.97 12.64 17.43
N TYR A 148 1.43 13.23 16.33
CA TYR A 148 0.88 12.93 15.00
C TYR A 148 1.86 12.33 13.99
N THR A 149 3.17 12.25 14.27
CA THR A 149 4.15 11.78 13.26
C THR A 149 5.00 10.58 13.67
N LYS A 150 4.77 9.97 14.85
CA LYS A 150 5.55 8.87 15.48
C LYS A 150 7.05 9.16 15.69
N GLU A 151 7.60 10.17 15.04
CA GLU A 151 8.98 10.65 15.17
C GLU A 151 9.18 11.56 16.39
N LYS A 152 10.44 11.70 16.81
CA LYS A 152 10.84 12.58 17.91
C LYS A 152 11.77 13.67 17.40
N PRO A 153 11.40 14.96 17.56
CA PRO A 153 12.24 16.06 17.11
C PRO A 153 13.45 16.23 18.04
N PHE A 154 14.57 16.70 17.51
CA PHE A 154 15.66 17.25 18.32
C PHE A 154 15.31 18.68 18.70
N ILE A 155 15.08 18.92 20.00
CA ILE A 155 14.69 20.23 20.51
C ILE A 155 15.89 20.85 21.22
N ALA A 156 16.40 21.95 20.67
CA ALA A 156 17.36 22.80 21.35
C ALA A 156 16.59 23.91 22.07
N GLY A 157 16.12 23.61 23.28
CA GLY A 157 15.35 24.52 24.15
C GLY A 157 16.19 25.46 25.02
N HIS A 158 17.52 25.36 24.93
CA HIS A 158 18.47 26.13 25.73
C HIS A 158 19.81 26.20 24.97
N GLU A 159 20.52 27.33 25.07
CA GLU A 159 21.80 27.56 24.39
C GLU A 159 22.89 26.52 24.71
N ALA A 160 22.83 25.86 25.87
CA ALA A 160 23.74 24.77 26.24
C ALA A 160 23.63 23.55 25.31
N LEU A 161 22.50 23.38 24.62
CA LEU A 161 22.25 22.30 23.67
C LEU A 161 22.72 22.64 22.25
N ALA A 162 23.05 23.91 21.96
CA ALA A 162 23.39 24.37 20.61
C ALA A 162 24.58 23.57 20.01
N GLY A 163 25.60 23.28 20.82
CA GLY A 163 26.78 22.50 20.38
C GLY A 163 26.48 21.05 20.00
N TYR A 164 25.34 20.49 20.44
CA TYR A 164 24.91 19.12 20.15
C TYR A 164 23.97 19.02 18.94
N VAL A 165 23.57 20.16 18.34
CA VAL A 165 22.69 20.18 17.18
C VAL A 165 23.41 19.50 15.99
N PRO A 166 22.83 18.41 15.43
CA PRO A 166 23.49 17.65 14.37
C PRO A 166 23.65 18.48 13.09
N LYS A 167 24.78 18.30 12.39
CA LYS A 167 25.06 18.99 11.12
C LYS A 167 24.14 18.54 9.97
N ARG A 168 23.71 17.28 10.00
CA ARG A 168 22.74 16.66 9.09
C ARG A 168 21.90 15.70 9.92
N SER A 169 20.60 15.77 9.75
CA SER A 169 19.64 14.93 10.46
C SER A 169 18.49 14.64 9.52
N ASP A 170 18.00 13.41 9.52
CA ASP A 170 16.73 13.04 8.91
C ASP A 170 15.56 13.30 9.88
N ARG A 171 15.85 13.56 11.16
CA ARG A 171 14.85 13.95 12.17
C ARG A 171 14.61 15.47 12.18
N PRO A 172 13.36 15.91 12.47
CA PRO A 172 13.04 17.32 12.70
C PRO A 172 13.93 17.97 13.76
N ILE A 173 14.38 19.19 13.52
CA ILE A 173 15.17 20.02 14.45
C ILE A 173 14.37 21.28 14.77
N ILE A 174 14.19 21.56 16.05
CA ILE A 174 13.53 22.78 16.55
C ILE A 174 14.54 23.55 17.40
N LEU A 175 14.84 24.79 16.99
CA LEU A 175 15.74 25.71 17.68
C LEU A 175 14.92 26.81 18.36
N LYS A 176 14.85 26.79 19.69
CA LYS A 176 14.16 27.81 20.50
C LYS A 176 15.18 28.83 21.01
N VAL A 177 15.33 29.94 20.31
CA VAL A 177 16.43 30.90 20.55
C VAL A 177 16.30 31.66 21.88
N HIS A 178 15.06 31.83 22.39
CA HIS A 178 14.75 32.53 23.65
C HIS A 178 14.48 31.61 24.83
N ARG A 179 14.99 30.39 24.75
CA ARG A 179 14.73 29.29 25.67
C ARG A 179 13.28 28.80 25.67
N ASP A 180 13.12 27.57 26.14
CA ASP A 180 11.83 26.92 26.28
C ASP A 180 11.06 27.43 27.51
N LEU A 181 9.74 27.19 27.54
CA LEU A 181 8.83 27.59 28.61
C LEU A 181 9.29 27.16 30.01
N PHE A 182 9.98 26.02 30.10
CA PHE A 182 10.46 25.45 31.37
C PHE A 182 11.90 25.84 31.74
N PHE A 183 12.58 26.65 30.93
CA PHE A 183 13.97 27.07 31.13
C PHE A 183 14.14 28.58 31.38
N HIS A 184 13.13 29.22 31.98
CA HIS A 184 13.08 30.68 32.21
C HIS A 184 13.18 31.46 30.88
N PRO A 185 12.07 31.58 30.14
CA PRO A 185 12.07 32.18 28.80
C PRO A 185 12.52 33.65 28.81
N PHE A 186 13.29 34.04 27.80
CA PHE A 186 13.76 35.41 27.64
C PHE A 186 12.66 36.28 27.03
N SER A 187 12.12 37.20 27.82
CA SER A 187 11.13 38.20 27.39
C SER A 187 11.53 39.64 27.74
N ASP A 188 12.61 39.81 28.51
CA ASP A 188 13.13 41.12 28.93
C ASP A 188 14.21 41.63 27.97
N ARG A 189 14.51 42.93 28.09
CA ARG A 189 15.44 43.62 27.19
C ARG A 189 16.89 43.17 27.36
N GLU A 190 17.31 42.79 28.57
CA GLU A 190 18.70 42.38 28.83
C GLU A 190 19.04 41.12 28.03
N HIS A 191 18.12 40.15 28.00
CA HIS A 191 18.35 38.85 27.36
C HIS A 191 17.91 38.78 25.88
N THR A 192 17.01 39.67 25.45
CA THR A 192 16.57 39.76 24.03
C THR A 192 17.29 40.84 23.22
N GLY A 193 18.26 41.54 23.82
CA GLY A 193 19.03 42.59 23.15
C GLY A 193 20.19 42.09 22.28
N THR A 194 20.74 40.90 22.57
CA THR A 194 21.81 40.27 21.76
C THR A 194 21.64 38.76 21.74
N ILE A 195 21.87 38.13 20.60
CA ILE A 195 21.78 36.68 20.49
C ILE A 195 22.97 36.02 21.22
N GLN A 196 22.74 34.91 21.92
CA GLN A 196 23.83 34.24 22.61
C GLN A 196 24.82 33.63 21.60
N LYS A 197 26.12 33.73 21.88
CA LYS A 197 27.18 33.30 20.94
C LYS A 197 27.04 31.85 20.47
N ALA A 198 26.53 30.96 21.34
CA ALA A 198 26.31 29.56 21.00
C ALA A 198 25.28 29.36 19.87
N TRP A 199 24.31 30.26 19.72
CA TRP A 199 23.34 30.23 18.63
C TRP A 199 23.91 30.78 17.32
N GLU A 200 24.78 31.79 17.36
CA GLU A 200 25.41 32.37 16.15
C GLU A 200 26.08 31.28 15.30
N ASP A 201 26.91 30.44 15.93
CA ASP A 201 27.67 29.39 15.23
C ASP A 201 26.76 28.32 14.57
N ILE A 202 25.56 28.11 15.12
CA ILE A 202 24.59 27.13 14.61
C ILE A 202 23.71 27.76 13.53
N LEU A 203 23.26 28.99 13.75
CA LEU A 203 22.44 29.72 12.80
C LEU A 203 23.23 30.06 11.53
N ASP A 204 24.52 30.42 11.62
CA ASP A 204 25.39 30.67 10.46
C ASP A 204 25.44 29.45 9.55
N ARG A 205 25.48 28.26 10.18
CA ARG A 205 25.50 26.97 9.48
C ARG A 205 24.18 26.68 8.76
N PHE A 206 23.05 26.90 9.42
CA PHE A 206 21.76 26.63 8.77
C PHE A 206 21.43 27.67 7.70
N LEU A 207 21.68 28.96 7.94
CA LEU A 207 21.31 30.04 7.03
C LEU A 207 22.23 30.16 5.80
N SER A 208 23.39 29.51 5.83
CA SER A 208 24.24 29.35 4.65
C SER A 208 23.77 28.21 3.73
N ASP A 209 23.17 27.15 4.28
CA ASP A 209 22.72 25.96 3.54
C ASP A 209 21.22 26.00 3.17
N TYR A 210 20.39 26.70 3.95
CA TYR A 210 18.94 26.71 3.83
C TYR A 210 18.40 28.09 3.41
N PHE A 211 17.39 28.09 2.55
CA PHE A 211 16.57 29.25 2.26
C PHE A 211 15.54 29.45 3.39
N LEU A 212 15.44 30.67 3.91
CA LEU A 212 14.62 30.95 5.09
C LEU A 212 13.20 31.36 4.68
N ILE A 213 12.17 30.67 5.19
CA ILE A 213 10.77 31.06 5.08
C ILE A 213 10.31 31.62 6.43
N VAL A 214 9.86 32.87 6.46
CA VAL A 214 9.42 33.55 7.68
C VAL A 214 7.90 33.53 7.77
N LEU A 215 7.34 32.93 8.82
CA LEU A 215 5.90 32.74 9.03
C LEU A 215 5.46 33.24 10.41
N GLY A 216 4.46 34.12 10.45
CA GLY A 216 3.86 34.59 11.70
C GLY A 216 4.82 35.37 12.62
N TYR A 217 5.97 35.80 12.11
CA TYR A 217 6.98 36.54 12.85
C TYR A 217 6.95 38.02 12.43
N GLY A 218 6.72 38.91 13.40
CA GLY A 218 6.59 40.35 13.16
C GLY A 218 7.93 41.10 13.06
N GLY A 219 9.03 40.45 13.44
CA GLY A 219 10.36 41.01 13.29
C GLY A 219 10.73 42.13 14.27
N ASN A 220 10.23 42.06 15.50
CA ASN A 220 10.43 43.10 16.51
C ASN A 220 11.53 42.78 17.53
N ASP A 221 12.05 41.56 17.53
CA ASP A 221 13.09 41.10 18.45
C ASP A 221 14.49 41.56 17.97
N GLU A 222 15.19 42.28 18.86
CA GLU A 222 16.49 42.90 18.59
C GLU A 222 17.59 41.86 18.38
N SER A 223 17.66 40.84 19.22
CA SER A 223 18.71 39.83 19.16
C SER A 223 18.78 39.14 17.78
N LEU A 224 17.65 38.64 17.28
CA LEU A 224 17.61 37.88 16.03
C LEU A 224 17.71 38.81 14.81
N MET A 225 17.15 40.02 14.88
CA MET A 225 17.23 41.01 13.79
C MET A 225 18.62 41.62 13.63
N ASP A 226 19.28 41.96 14.72
CA ASP A 226 20.65 42.48 14.70
C ASP A 226 21.61 41.39 14.22
N TYR A 227 21.39 40.14 14.67
CA TYR A 227 22.12 38.99 14.14
C TYR A 227 21.93 38.83 12.62
N PHE A 228 20.69 38.88 12.11
CA PHE A 228 20.45 38.82 10.66
C PHE A 228 21.12 39.97 9.89
N THR A 229 21.25 41.15 10.49
CA THR A 229 21.98 42.28 9.91
C THR A 229 23.49 42.03 9.84
N SER A 230 24.03 41.24 10.78
CA SER A 230 25.45 40.87 10.81
C SER A 230 25.85 39.78 9.80
N LEU A 231 24.87 39.10 9.18
CA LEU A 231 25.11 38.01 8.24
C LEU A 231 25.59 38.51 6.87
N ASN A 232 26.85 38.23 6.54
CA ASN A 232 27.44 38.61 5.25
C ASN A 232 27.17 37.60 4.11
N ASN A 233 26.77 36.36 4.42
CA ASN A 233 26.64 35.29 3.43
C ASN A 233 25.43 34.38 3.72
N ARG A 234 24.22 34.90 3.53
CA ARG A 234 22.95 34.17 3.67
C ARG A 234 22.26 33.91 2.34
N LYS A 235 21.42 32.87 2.29
CA LYS A 235 20.48 32.64 1.18
C LYS A 235 19.34 33.67 1.19
N GLN A 236 18.57 33.69 0.10
CA GLN A 236 17.38 34.54 -0.04
C GLN A 236 16.35 34.22 1.06
N ILE A 237 15.74 35.27 1.60
CA ILE A 237 14.64 35.19 2.58
C ILE A 237 13.32 35.30 1.83
N TYR A 238 12.38 34.43 2.20
CA TYR A 238 10.99 34.42 1.76
C TYR A 238 10.13 34.88 2.94
N TRP A 239 9.77 36.15 2.96
CA TRP A 239 9.02 36.75 4.05
C TRP A 239 7.52 36.71 3.76
N CYS A 240 6.78 35.89 4.50
CA CYS A 240 5.34 35.81 4.35
C CYS A 240 4.64 36.91 5.18
N VAL A 241 3.95 37.81 4.48
CA VAL A 241 3.22 38.94 5.02
C VAL A 241 1.75 38.54 5.17
N TYR A 242 1.20 38.65 6.37
CA TYR A 242 -0.22 38.42 6.62
C TYR A 242 -1.05 39.48 5.90
N ASN A 243 -1.83 39.06 4.90
CA ASN A 243 -2.67 39.93 4.11
C ASN A 243 -3.99 39.25 3.69
N PRO A 244 -4.96 39.08 4.61
CA PRO A 244 -6.17 38.35 4.33
C PRO A 244 -7.10 39.08 3.35
N GLY A 245 -7.43 38.44 2.23
CA GLY A 245 -8.50 38.87 1.33
C GLY A 245 -8.15 40.00 0.35
N GLU A 246 -6.87 40.39 0.26
CA GLU A 246 -6.37 41.36 -0.71
C GLU A 246 -5.48 40.66 -1.74
N GLU A 247 -5.74 40.86 -3.04
CA GLU A 247 -4.96 40.32 -4.14
C GLU A 247 -4.41 41.45 -5.03
N PRO A 248 -3.26 41.25 -5.71
CA PRO A 248 -2.71 42.24 -6.63
C PRO A 248 -3.69 42.53 -7.78
N SER A 249 -3.73 43.80 -8.21
CA SER A 249 -4.68 44.29 -9.21
C SER A 249 -4.49 43.70 -10.62
N ASN A 250 -3.31 43.16 -10.94
CA ASN A 250 -2.95 42.57 -12.23
C ASN A 250 -2.33 41.16 -12.05
N GLN A 251 -2.52 40.28 -13.04
CA GLN A 251 -2.00 38.89 -13.02
C GLN A 251 -0.45 38.78 -13.06
N ASP A 252 0.26 39.86 -13.39
CA ASP A 252 1.73 39.95 -13.35
C ASP A 252 2.21 40.56 -12.00
N SER A 253 2.02 39.83 -10.90
CA SER A 253 2.40 40.26 -9.54
C SER A 253 3.89 40.56 -9.36
N GLU A 254 4.74 40.11 -10.28
CA GLU A 254 6.18 40.34 -10.25
C GLU A 254 6.58 41.77 -10.63
N ASN A 255 5.75 42.60 -11.27
CA ASN A 255 6.14 43.96 -11.70
C ASN A 255 5.24 45.10 -11.14
N ASP A 256 4.29 44.79 -10.26
CA ASP A 256 3.43 45.79 -9.62
C ASP A 256 4.16 46.48 -8.45
N LEU A 257 4.71 47.66 -8.71
CA LEU A 257 5.42 48.47 -7.71
C LEU A 257 4.50 48.90 -6.55
N SER A 258 3.23 49.17 -6.81
CA SER A 258 2.27 49.60 -5.78
C SER A 258 1.98 48.46 -4.81
N TRP A 259 1.83 47.24 -5.31
CA TRP A 259 1.65 46.04 -4.48
C TRP A 259 2.88 45.73 -3.63
N ARG A 260 4.08 45.90 -4.20
CA ARG A 260 5.35 45.77 -3.46
C ARG A 260 5.46 46.76 -2.33
N GLU A 261 5.17 48.04 -2.59
CA GLU A 261 5.17 49.10 -1.57
C GLU A 261 4.13 48.83 -0.47
N HIS A 262 2.96 48.31 -0.83
CA HIS A 262 1.91 47.94 0.13
C HIS A 262 2.39 46.84 1.10
N LEU A 263 2.94 45.73 0.59
CA LEU A 263 3.44 44.66 1.45
C LEU A 263 4.67 45.10 2.27
N TRP A 264 5.56 45.89 1.67
CA TRP A 264 6.72 46.47 2.36
C TRP A 264 6.32 47.36 3.53
N GLY A 265 5.24 48.15 3.36
CA GLY A 265 4.69 49.02 4.40
C GLY A 265 4.18 48.27 5.63
N LYS A 266 3.80 46.99 5.51
CA LYS A 266 3.32 46.14 6.62
C LYS A 266 4.45 45.55 7.48
N LEU A 267 5.70 45.62 7.02
CA LEU A 267 6.85 45.10 7.76
C LEU A 267 7.32 46.09 8.84
N SER A 268 7.88 45.56 9.93
CA SER A 268 8.55 46.38 10.94
C SER A 268 9.78 47.10 10.35
N SER A 269 10.20 48.19 10.97
CA SER A 269 11.41 48.92 10.56
C SER A 269 12.65 48.02 10.54
N LYS A 270 12.79 47.14 11.53
CA LYS A 270 13.88 46.16 11.64
C LYS A 270 13.84 45.10 10.54
N ALA A 271 12.64 44.56 10.23
CA ALA A 271 12.48 43.62 9.14
C ALA A 271 12.85 44.25 7.77
N ARG A 272 12.56 45.53 7.57
CA ARG A 272 12.96 46.25 6.34
C ARG A 272 14.48 46.43 6.22
N ASN A 273 15.19 46.59 7.33
CA ASN A 273 16.64 46.76 7.33
C ASN A 273 17.40 45.47 6.94
N ILE A 274 16.82 44.30 7.17
CA ILE A 274 17.48 43.01 6.86
C ILE A 274 17.22 42.52 5.43
N LEU A 275 16.13 42.98 4.80
CA LEU A 275 15.71 42.50 3.48
C LEU A 275 16.37 43.31 2.37
N ASN A 276 16.82 42.62 1.32
CA ASN A 276 17.50 43.20 0.17
C ASN A 276 16.75 42.89 -1.15
N PRO A 277 17.14 43.48 -2.30
CA PRO A 277 16.41 43.34 -3.57
C PRO A 277 16.32 41.90 -4.10
N ASN A 278 17.16 40.98 -3.60
CA ASN A 278 17.15 39.56 -3.99
C ASN A 278 16.21 38.71 -3.11
N ASP A 279 15.67 39.26 -2.03
CA ASP A 279 14.69 38.59 -1.17
C ASP A 279 13.26 38.71 -1.73
N PHE A 280 12.33 37.99 -1.10
CA PHE A 280 10.95 37.87 -1.58
C PHE A 280 9.92 38.21 -0.49
N LEU A 281 8.89 38.97 -0.89
CA LEU A 281 7.66 39.21 -0.12
C LEU A 281 6.52 38.36 -0.69
N ILE A 282 5.79 37.69 0.21
CA ILE A 282 4.70 36.78 -0.14
C ILE A 282 3.47 37.12 0.68
N ALA A 283 2.39 37.54 0.02
CA ALA A 283 1.11 37.73 0.69
C ALA A 283 0.49 36.37 1.04
N ILE A 284 0.08 36.18 2.30
CA ILE A 284 -0.60 34.97 2.78
C ILE A 284 -1.87 35.31 3.57
N ASN A 285 -2.90 34.47 3.46
CA ASN A 285 -4.17 34.65 4.18
C ASN A 285 -4.13 34.16 5.64
N GLY A 286 -2.95 33.79 6.16
CA GLY A 286 -2.76 33.23 7.50
C GLY A 286 -1.89 31.99 7.50
N PHE A 287 -1.34 31.65 8.66
CA PHE A 287 -0.44 30.51 8.82
C PHE A 287 -1.12 29.19 8.44
N ASP A 288 -2.28 28.87 9.03
CA ASP A 288 -2.97 27.61 8.77
C ASP A 288 -3.37 27.44 7.31
N ILE A 289 -3.85 28.52 6.66
CA ILE A 289 -4.26 28.50 5.25
C ILE A 289 -3.05 28.30 4.35
N PHE A 290 -1.96 29.02 4.60
CA PHE A 290 -0.73 28.84 3.83
C PHE A 290 -0.14 27.43 4.00
N MET A 291 -0.15 26.89 5.23
CA MET A 291 0.30 25.52 5.45
C MET A 291 -0.62 24.51 4.75
N TYR A 292 -1.94 24.74 4.73
CA TYR A 292 -2.87 23.94 3.95
C TYR A 292 -2.53 23.97 2.45
N ASP A 293 -2.21 25.13 1.88
CA ASP A 293 -1.80 25.25 0.48
C ASP A 293 -0.49 24.48 0.21
N CYS A 294 0.50 24.59 1.10
CA CYS A 294 1.74 23.78 1.05
C CYS A 294 1.43 22.29 1.03
N TYR A 295 0.57 21.85 1.95
CA TYR A 295 0.16 20.46 2.07
C TYR A 295 -0.58 19.95 0.82
N ALA A 296 -1.55 20.72 0.32
CA ALA A 296 -2.33 20.36 -0.86
C ALA A 296 -1.43 20.20 -2.10
N ALA A 297 -0.40 21.04 -2.23
CA ALA A 297 0.55 20.94 -3.33
C ALA A 297 1.54 19.78 -3.18
N LEU A 298 2.02 19.51 -1.96
CA LEU A 298 2.93 18.40 -1.66
C LEU A 298 2.25 17.02 -1.78
N GLY A 299 0.92 16.98 -1.79
CA GLY A 299 0.15 15.77 -2.11
C GLY A 299 0.19 14.71 -1.01
N TYR A 300 0.50 15.09 0.23
CA TYR A 300 0.32 14.19 1.37
C TYR A 300 -1.16 13.82 1.51
N LYS A 301 -1.44 12.65 2.08
CA LYS A 301 -2.79 12.26 2.50
C LYS A 301 -3.10 12.88 3.86
N PHE A 302 -4.29 13.45 4.02
CA PHE A 302 -4.72 14.06 5.27
C PHE A 302 -5.13 12.85 6.10
N LEU A 303 -4.58 12.70 7.31
CA LEU A 303 -5.07 11.74 8.32
C LEU A 303 -4.61 10.26 8.23
N ASP A 304 -3.52 9.91 7.54
CA ASP A 304 -2.88 8.60 7.80
C ASP A 304 -2.36 8.58 9.26
N GLY A 305 -3.14 7.98 10.17
CA GLY A 305 -2.83 7.81 11.60
C GLY A 305 -3.67 8.62 12.61
N ILE A 306 -4.56 9.53 12.17
CA ILE A 306 -5.47 10.28 13.09
C ILE A 306 -6.85 9.61 13.19
N GLU A 307 -7.25 8.83 12.19
CA GLU A 307 -8.54 8.13 12.12
C GLU A 307 -8.68 6.99 13.16
N GLU A 308 -7.59 6.55 13.79
CA GLU A 308 -7.59 5.46 14.79
C GLU A 308 -7.78 5.91 16.24
N ILE A 309 -7.97 7.21 16.51
CA ILE A 309 -8.26 7.68 17.88
C ILE A 309 -9.73 7.36 18.21
N LYS A 310 -9.95 6.24 18.92
CA LYS A 310 -11.20 5.97 19.64
C LYS A 310 -11.59 7.20 20.45
N ARG A 311 -12.77 7.79 20.18
CA ARG A 311 -13.37 8.86 21.00
C ARG A 311 -13.18 8.58 22.49
N PRO A 312 -12.52 9.46 23.25
CA PRO A 312 -12.76 9.60 24.68
C PRO A 312 -13.61 10.86 24.92
N ASN A 313 -14.60 10.70 25.79
CA ASN A 313 -15.49 11.69 26.42
C ASN A 313 -14.90 13.09 26.75
N PRO A 314 -15.76 14.05 27.13
CA PRO A 314 -16.39 15.08 26.31
C PRO A 314 -15.58 16.40 26.35
N MET A 315 -14.75 16.66 25.35
CA MET A 315 -14.10 17.97 25.15
C MET A 315 -13.91 18.17 23.65
N HIS A 316 -15.00 18.50 22.97
CA HIS A 316 -15.01 18.78 21.54
C HIS A 316 -15.86 20.02 21.22
N GLU A 317 -16.05 20.98 22.13
CA GLU A 317 -16.78 22.21 21.78
C GLU A 317 -15.98 23.12 20.82
N LEU A 318 -14.64 23.19 20.95
CA LEU A 318 -13.81 23.98 20.04
C LEU A 318 -13.71 23.35 18.65
N LEU A 319 -13.58 22.02 18.59
CA LEU A 319 -13.63 21.27 17.35
C LEU A 319 -15.05 21.22 16.77
N GLU A 320 -16.11 21.29 17.57
CA GLU A 320 -17.48 21.36 17.08
C GLU A 320 -17.75 22.68 16.35
N ALA A 321 -17.15 23.79 16.76
CA ALA A 321 -17.21 25.03 15.99
C ALA A 321 -16.47 24.92 14.64
N THR A 322 -15.33 24.20 14.60
CA THR A 322 -14.57 23.94 13.38
C THR A 322 -15.22 22.87 12.50
N TYR A 323 -15.86 21.85 13.08
CA TYR A 323 -16.68 20.84 12.43
C TYR A 323 -17.98 21.45 11.92
N ARG A 324 -18.62 22.36 12.66
CA ARG A 324 -19.75 23.17 12.19
C ARG A 324 -19.32 24.18 11.14
N ARG A 325 -18.09 24.70 11.18
CA ARG A 325 -17.50 25.50 10.09
C ARG A 325 -17.14 24.64 8.89
N LEU A 326 -16.69 23.41 9.06
CA LEU A 326 -16.44 22.45 7.99
C LEU A 326 -17.75 21.89 7.43
N GLU A 327 -18.78 21.71 8.24
CA GLU A 327 -20.15 21.44 7.83
C GLU A 327 -20.77 22.67 7.20
N ASN A 328 -20.49 23.89 7.66
CA ASN A 328 -20.91 25.13 6.99
C ASN A 328 -20.08 25.39 5.74
N ILE A 329 -18.82 24.99 5.64
CA ILE A 329 -17.98 25.13 4.44
C ILE A 329 -18.30 24.00 3.47
N ASN A 330 -18.68 22.81 3.95
CA ASN A 330 -19.21 21.72 3.14
C ASN A 330 -20.66 21.97 2.76
N ALA A 331 -21.45 22.65 3.61
CA ALA A 331 -22.80 23.11 3.32
C ALA A 331 -22.75 24.33 2.43
N GLN A 332 -21.78 25.25 2.56
CA GLN A 332 -21.47 26.35 1.65
C GLN A 332 -20.76 25.86 0.40
N ARG A 333 -20.03 24.74 0.41
CA ARG A 333 -19.54 24.07 -0.81
C ARG A 333 -20.67 23.29 -1.46
N LYS A 334 -21.61 22.73 -0.69
CA LYS A 334 -22.87 22.20 -1.19
C LYS A 334 -23.72 23.32 -1.75
N GLU A 335 -23.82 24.45 -1.05
CA GLU A 335 -24.51 25.68 -1.46
C GLU A 335 -23.78 26.31 -2.63
N ILE A 336 -22.44 26.32 -2.70
CA ILE A 336 -21.66 26.79 -3.86
C ILE A 336 -21.71 25.75 -4.98
N SER A 337 -21.91 24.45 -4.70
CA SER A 337 -22.19 23.44 -5.71
C SER A 337 -23.64 23.51 -6.17
N GLU A 338 -24.57 23.90 -5.30
CA GLU A 338 -26.00 24.10 -5.53
C GLU A 338 -26.25 25.48 -6.14
N ILE A 339 -25.36 26.44 -5.90
CA ILE A 339 -25.26 27.78 -6.48
C ILE A 339 -24.48 27.67 -7.78
N LYS A 340 -23.49 26.77 -7.93
CA LYS A 340 -22.95 26.39 -9.25
C LYS A 340 -23.96 25.58 -10.04
N ARG A 341 -24.80 24.77 -9.38
CA ARG A 341 -25.92 24.04 -9.98
C ARG A 341 -27.08 25.00 -10.26
N SER A 342 -27.27 26.06 -9.47
CA SER A 342 -28.29 27.09 -9.68
C SER A 342 -27.83 28.13 -10.69
N LEU A 343 -26.53 28.46 -10.73
CA LEU A 343 -25.88 29.21 -11.82
C LEU A 343 -25.87 28.36 -13.08
N SER A 344 -25.68 27.04 -12.97
CA SER A 344 -25.88 26.07 -14.06
C SER A 344 -27.34 26.04 -14.51
N GLN A 345 -28.31 26.15 -13.59
CA GLN A 345 -29.74 26.26 -13.87
C GLN A 345 -30.14 27.65 -14.38
N GLU A 346 -29.45 28.73 -14.01
CA GLU A 346 -29.62 30.09 -14.54
C GLU A 346 -28.98 30.20 -15.93
N THR A 347 -27.83 29.54 -16.18
CA THR A 347 -27.33 29.30 -17.53
C THR A 347 -28.26 28.36 -18.30
N SER A 348 -28.86 27.34 -17.68
CA SER A 348 -29.86 26.46 -18.31
C SER A 348 -31.13 27.22 -18.70
N ALA A 349 -31.60 28.15 -17.86
CA ALA A 349 -32.68 29.08 -18.17
C ALA A 349 -32.28 30.07 -19.29
N SER A 350 -31.01 30.46 -19.35
CA SER A 350 -30.46 31.24 -20.46
C SER A 350 -30.35 30.43 -21.76
N TYR A 351 -30.11 29.11 -21.70
CA TYR A 351 -30.07 28.19 -22.85
C TYR A 351 -31.46 27.71 -23.29
N HIS A 352 -32.45 27.61 -22.40
CA HIS A 352 -33.85 27.31 -22.75
C HIS A 352 -34.49 28.40 -23.63
N ASN A 353 -33.98 29.64 -23.56
CA ASN A 353 -34.37 30.72 -24.46
C ASN A 353 -33.69 30.62 -25.85
N VAL A 354 -32.72 29.71 -26.03
CA VAL A 354 -31.89 29.55 -27.24
C VAL A 354 -32.06 28.18 -27.92
N LEU A 355 -32.23 27.10 -27.15
CA LEU A 355 -32.48 25.74 -27.64
C LEU A 355 -33.98 25.55 -27.89
N SER A 356 -34.35 25.18 -29.11
CA SER A 356 -35.75 24.89 -29.49
C SER A 356 -35.93 23.43 -29.91
N GLY A 357 -37.08 22.83 -29.61
CA GLY A 357 -37.44 21.48 -30.07
C GLY A 357 -36.97 20.34 -29.16
N ALA A 358 -36.63 19.18 -29.74
CA ALA A 358 -36.19 17.96 -29.05
C ALA A 358 -34.86 18.14 -28.29
N LEU A 359 -34.03 19.11 -28.69
CA LEU A 359 -32.75 19.43 -28.05
C LEU A 359 -32.89 19.94 -26.61
N SER A 360 -34.01 20.57 -26.24
CA SER A 360 -34.21 20.97 -24.83
C SER A 360 -34.39 19.75 -23.95
N TYR A 361 -35.17 18.76 -24.40
CA TYR A 361 -35.41 17.52 -23.67
C TYR A 361 -34.14 16.69 -23.50
N LEU A 362 -33.29 16.63 -24.54
CA LEU A 362 -31.96 16.03 -24.44
C LEU A 362 -31.09 16.71 -23.39
N PHE A 363 -31.09 18.04 -23.36
CA PHE A 363 -30.31 18.80 -22.38
C PHE A 363 -30.82 18.59 -20.95
N ASP A 364 -32.15 18.68 -20.77
CA ASP A 364 -32.80 18.47 -19.47
C ASP A 364 -32.53 17.06 -18.93
N ALA A 365 -32.65 16.04 -19.80
CA ALA A 365 -32.36 14.66 -19.44
C ALA A 365 -30.88 14.44 -19.10
N ASN A 366 -29.95 15.11 -19.78
CA ASN A 366 -28.52 14.99 -19.50
C ASN A 366 -28.10 15.64 -18.17
N GLN A 367 -28.84 16.64 -17.70
CA GLN A 367 -28.57 17.30 -16.42
C GLN A 367 -29.29 16.63 -15.23
N GLU A 368 -30.30 15.81 -15.48
CA GLU A 368 -31.03 15.11 -14.44
C GLU A 368 -30.25 13.87 -13.94
N THR A 369 -30.05 13.82 -12.64
CA THR A 369 -29.32 12.74 -11.95
C THR A 369 -30.25 11.65 -11.44
N ASP A 370 -31.53 11.96 -11.23
CA ASP A 370 -32.56 11.01 -10.81
C ASP A 370 -33.03 10.18 -12.00
N ILE A 371 -32.80 8.87 -11.95
CA ILE A 371 -33.05 7.93 -13.06
C ILE A 371 -34.53 7.95 -13.48
N ASP A 372 -35.46 8.01 -12.51
CA ASP A 372 -36.90 7.95 -12.81
C ASP A 372 -37.40 9.27 -13.40
N LYS A 373 -36.87 10.41 -12.94
CA LYS A 373 -37.20 11.71 -13.54
C LYS A 373 -36.57 11.85 -14.92
N LYS A 374 -35.34 11.41 -15.11
CA LYS A 374 -34.64 11.40 -16.40
C LYS A 374 -35.41 10.59 -17.44
N ASP A 375 -35.86 9.39 -17.07
CA ASP A 375 -36.71 8.54 -17.89
C ASP A 375 -38.01 9.25 -18.30
N LYS A 376 -38.67 9.92 -17.34
CA LYS A 376 -39.88 10.69 -17.61
C LYS A 376 -39.63 11.86 -18.58
N ILE A 377 -38.51 12.56 -18.46
CA ILE A 377 -38.13 13.66 -19.37
C ILE A 377 -37.96 13.12 -20.80
N TYR A 378 -37.28 11.98 -20.98
CA TYR A 378 -37.15 11.37 -22.30
C TYR A 378 -38.51 10.95 -22.87
N GLN A 379 -39.36 10.31 -22.06
CA GLN A 379 -40.71 9.90 -22.50
C GLN A 379 -41.58 11.10 -22.92
N GLU A 380 -41.54 12.20 -22.16
CA GLU A 380 -42.25 13.44 -22.49
C GLU A 380 -41.71 14.09 -23.78
N GLY A 381 -40.39 14.05 -23.97
CA GLY A 381 -39.73 14.52 -25.19
C GLY A 381 -40.13 13.69 -26.41
N ILE A 382 -40.09 12.36 -26.29
CA ILE A 382 -40.44 11.42 -27.37
C ILE A 382 -41.92 11.53 -27.72
N ALA A 383 -42.81 11.73 -26.73
CA ALA A 383 -44.23 11.95 -27.00
C ALA A 383 -44.49 13.21 -27.85
N LYS A 384 -43.67 14.26 -27.69
CA LYS A 384 -43.78 15.49 -28.49
C LYS A 384 -43.01 15.42 -29.81
N TYR A 385 -41.89 14.70 -29.85
CA TYR A 385 -41.00 14.59 -31.01
C TYR A 385 -40.70 13.11 -31.33
N PRO A 386 -41.71 12.32 -31.74
CA PRO A 386 -41.58 10.86 -31.88
C PRO A 386 -40.71 10.41 -33.06
N GLN A 387 -40.20 11.34 -33.87
CA GLN A 387 -39.39 11.09 -35.06
C GLN A 387 -38.01 11.78 -34.98
N ASP A 388 -37.62 12.29 -33.80
CA ASP A 388 -36.29 12.86 -33.62
C ASP A 388 -35.27 11.75 -33.34
N ALA A 389 -34.38 11.49 -34.29
CA ALA A 389 -33.42 10.39 -34.23
C ALA A 389 -32.39 10.54 -33.09
N ASN A 390 -32.03 11.78 -32.71
CA ASN A 390 -31.08 12.02 -31.63
C ASN A 390 -31.71 11.74 -30.26
N LEU A 391 -32.96 12.20 -30.05
CA LEU A 391 -33.70 11.94 -28.83
C LEU A 391 -34.01 10.45 -28.64
N LEU A 392 -34.45 9.77 -29.70
CA LEU A 392 -34.69 8.32 -29.68
C LEU A 392 -33.40 7.54 -29.45
N GLY A 393 -32.31 7.93 -30.11
CA GLY A 393 -31.01 7.27 -29.98
C GLY A 393 -30.37 7.44 -28.60
N ASP A 394 -30.49 8.64 -28.01
CA ASP A 394 -29.99 8.91 -26.65
C ASP A 394 -30.84 8.20 -25.58
N TYR A 395 -32.17 8.16 -25.76
CA TYR A 395 -33.03 7.37 -24.89
C TYR A 395 -32.75 5.87 -24.97
N ALA A 396 -32.52 5.34 -26.17
CA ALA A 396 -32.07 3.96 -26.34
C ALA A 396 -30.76 3.69 -25.59
N ASN A 397 -29.82 4.64 -25.63
CA ASN A 397 -28.57 4.54 -24.89
C ASN A 397 -28.77 4.60 -23.37
N PHE A 398 -29.66 5.45 -22.88
CA PHE A 398 -30.07 5.48 -21.47
C PHE A 398 -30.70 4.15 -21.02
N LEU A 399 -31.60 3.58 -21.82
CA LEU A 399 -32.24 2.30 -21.54
C LEU A 399 -31.22 1.16 -21.51
N HIS A 400 -30.26 1.17 -22.44
CA HIS A 400 -29.16 0.22 -22.50
C HIS A 400 -28.21 0.35 -21.29
N THR A 401 -27.73 1.55 -20.99
CA THR A 401 -26.61 1.76 -20.07
C THR A 401 -27.02 1.94 -18.61
N ILE A 402 -28.21 2.51 -18.34
CA ILE A 402 -28.66 2.83 -16.98
C ILE A 402 -29.81 1.92 -16.52
N ARG A 403 -30.86 1.75 -17.34
CA ARG A 403 -32.02 0.90 -16.97
C ARG A 403 -31.79 -0.59 -17.21
N HIS A 404 -30.82 -0.93 -18.07
CA HIS A 404 -30.58 -2.29 -18.55
C HIS A 404 -31.82 -2.97 -19.16
N ASP A 405 -32.73 -2.18 -19.73
CA ASP A 405 -33.86 -2.69 -20.52
C ASP A 405 -33.41 -2.86 -21.97
N TYR A 406 -32.76 -3.99 -22.23
CA TYR A 406 -32.13 -4.26 -23.51
C TYR A 406 -33.13 -4.42 -24.66
N ASP A 407 -34.32 -4.92 -24.38
CA ASP A 407 -35.33 -5.16 -25.41
C ASP A 407 -35.96 -3.83 -25.86
N GLN A 408 -36.28 -2.93 -24.91
CA GLN A 408 -36.72 -1.59 -25.28
C GLN A 408 -35.60 -0.75 -25.89
N ALA A 409 -34.38 -0.83 -25.37
CA ALA A 409 -33.24 -0.13 -25.95
C ALA A 409 -33.06 -0.49 -27.44
N GLU A 410 -33.10 -1.78 -27.78
CA GLU A 410 -32.99 -2.22 -29.17
C GLU A 410 -34.13 -1.71 -30.06
N MET A 411 -35.36 -1.69 -29.53
CA MET A 411 -36.51 -1.13 -30.25
C MET A 411 -36.29 0.37 -30.57
N TYR A 412 -35.87 1.16 -29.58
CA TYR A 412 -35.63 2.59 -29.77
C TYR A 412 -34.41 2.90 -30.64
N TYR A 413 -33.34 2.09 -30.60
CA TYR A 413 -32.25 2.20 -31.56
C TYR A 413 -32.73 1.99 -33.00
N LYS A 414 -33.58 0.99 -33.24
CA LYS A 414 -34.16 0.75 -34.58
C LYS A 414 -35.06 1.90 -35.02
N GLN A 415 -35.92 2.41 -34.14
CA GLN A 415 -36.78 3.56 -34.43
C GLN A 415 -35.97 4.82 -34.74
N ALA A 416 -34.89 5.07 -34.00
CA ALA A 416 -33.98 6.19 -34.27
C ALA A 416 -33.34 6.08 -35.66
N LEU A 417 -32.96 4.87 -36.08
CA LEU A 417 -32.39 4.62 -37.41
C LEU A 417 -33.44 4.58 -38.53
N GLU A 418 -34.71 4.32 -38.23
CA GLU A 418 -35.82 4.50 -39.19
C GLU A 418 -36.08 5.99 -39.44
N ALA A 419 -35.99 6.82 -38.39
CA ALA A 419 -36.16 8.26 -38.47
C ALA A 419 -34.99 8.96 -39.21
N ASP A 420 -33.74 8.56 -38.91
CA ASP A 420 -32.56 8.98 -39.67
C ASP A 420 -31.56 7.81 -39.86
N PRO A 421 -31.59 7.16 -41.05
CA PRO A 421 -30.68 6.05 -41.37
C PRO A 421 -29.20 6.42 -41.42
N LYS A 422 -28.85 7.71 -41.44
CA LYS A 422 -27.46 8.20 -41.52
C LYS A 422 -26.99 8.86 -40.22
N ASN A 423 -27.71 8.71 -39.12
CA ASN A 423 -27.26 9.22 -37.83
C ASN A 423 -26.04 8.42 -37.32
N ALA A 424 -24.83 8.96 -37.52
CA ALA A 424 -23.58 8.29 -37.18
C ALA A 424 -23.44 7.95 -35.69
N ILE A 425 -23.98 8.79 -34.80
CA ILE A 425 -23.93 8.59 -33.34
C ILE A 425 -24.80 7.38 -32.96
N THR A 426 -26.05 7.34 -33.44
CA THR A 426 -26.97 6.23 -33.19
C THR A 426 -26.47 4.92 -33.80
N LEU A 427 -25.93 4.95 -35.03
CA LEU A 427 -25.32 3.78 -35.68
C LEU A 427 -24.15 3.25 -34.86
N GLY A 428 -23.26 4.13 -34.38
CA GLY A 428 -22.11 3.76 -33.55
C GLY A 428 -22.52 3.19 -32.19
N ASN A 429 -23.49 3.82 -31.51
CA ASN A 429 -24.01 3.35 -30.22
C ASN A 429 -24.75 2.01 -30.36
N TYR A 430 -25.54 1.83 -31.44
CA TYR A 430 -26.22 0.57 -31.71
C TYR A 430 -25.22 -0.56 -32.02
N ALA A 431 -24.12 -0.27 -32.72
CA ALA A 431 -23.04 -1.22 -32.93
C ALA A 431 -22.40 -1.67 -31.60
N VAL A 432 -22.18 -0.74 -30.66
CA VAL A 432 -21.69 -1.06 -29.30
C VAL A 432 -22.68 -1.97 -28.56
N PHE A 433 -23.98 -1.68 -28.62
CA PHE A 433 -25.03 -2.52 -28.03
C PHE A 433 -25.04 -3.93 -28.62
N LEU A 434 -24.98 -4.07 -29.94
CA LEU A 434 -24.95 -5.36 -30.63
C LEU A 434 -23.70 -6.17 -30.27
N ASN A 435 -22.55 -5.50 -30.11
CA ASN A 435 -21.31 -6.13 -29.69
C ASN A 435 -21.38 -6.64 -28.24
N ASN A 436 -21.77 -5.75 -27.32
CA ASN A 436 -21.64 -6.00 -25.89
C ASN A 436 -22.78 -6.85 -25.31
N ILE A 437 -24.02 -6.67 -25.79
CA ILE A 437 -25.22 -7.28 -25.21
C ILE A 437 -25.74 -8.44 -26.06
N ARG A 438 -25.86 -8.25 -27.38
CA ARG A 438 -26.39 -9.29 -28.28
C ARG A 438 -25.32 -10.24 -28.81
N HIS A 439 -24.04 -9.91 -28.64
CA HIS A 439 -22.90 -10.64 -29.20
C HIS A 439 -23.03 -10.90 -30.72
N ALA A 440 -23.74 -10.01 -31.42
CA ALA A 440 -24.00 -10.09 -32.84
C ALA A 440 -22.86 -9.42 -33.62
N TYR A 441 -21.65 -9.97 -33.50
CA TYR A 441 -20.40 -9.32 -33.95
C TYR A 441 -20.40 -8.92 -35.43
N ASP A 442 -20.94 -9.77 -36.31
CA ASP A 442 -21.00 -9.47 -37.74
C ASP A 442 -21.97 -8.33 -38.06
N GLN A 443 -23.05 -8.19 -37.29
CA GLN A 443 -23.98 -7.07 -37.43
C GLN A 443 -23.38 -5.80 -36.84
N ALA A 444 -22.77 -5.89 -35.65
CA ALA A 444 -22.07 -4.77 -35.01
C ALA A 444 -21.02 -4.17 -35.95
N GLU A 445 -20.21 -5.00 -36.60
CA GLU A 445 -19.20 -4.54 -37.57
C GLU A 445 -19.81 -3.81 -38.78
N ARG A 446 -20.97 -4.27 -39.28
CA ARG A 446 -21.67 -3.56 -40.37
C ARG A 446 -22.12 -2.18 -39.93
N TYR A 447 -22.70 -2.07 -38.73
CA TYR A 447 -23.16 -0.79 -38.19
C TYR A 447 -22.00 0.15 -37.86
N TYR A 448 -20.85 -0.34 -37.37
CA TYR A 448 -19.64 0.48 -37.24
C TYR A 448 -19.19 1.05 -38.59
N LYS A 449 -19.14 0.22 -39.65
CA LYS A 449 -18.77 0.69 -40.99
C LYS A 449 -19.78 1.71 -41.54
N GLN A 450 -21.08 1.48 -41.36
CA GLN A 450 -22.12 2.44 -41.75
C GLN A 450 -22.00 3.76 -40.98
N ALA A 451 -21.69 3.72 -39.68
CA ALA A 451 -21.46 4.91 -38.89
C ALA A 451 -20.28 5.73 -39.42
N LEU A 452 -19.19 5.06 -39.82
CA LEU A 452 -18.01 5.69 -40.43
C LEU A 452 -18.23 6.14 -41.87
N GLU A 453 -19.14 5.52 -42.62
CA GLU A 453 -19.57 6.02 -43.94
C GLU A 453 -20.42 7.30 -43.81
N ALA A 454 -21.22 7.39 -42.75
CA ALA A 454 -22.06 8.56 -42.46
C ALA A 454 -21.24 9.75 -41.93
N ASP A 455 -20.29 9.50 -41.01
CA ASP A 455 -19.32 10.48 -40.53
C ASP A 455 -17.92 9.85 -40.41
N PRO A 456 -17.05 10.03 -41.43
CA PRO A 456 -15.70 9.47 -41.43
C PRO A 456 -14.78 10.00 -40.34
N ASN A 457 -15.10 11.14 -39.74
CA ASN A 457 -14.25 11.83 -38.76
C ASN A 457 -14.84 11.77 -37.34
N HIS A 458 -15.80 10.87 -37.06
CA HIS A 458 -16.34 10.73 -35.72
C HIS A 458 -15.38 9.98 -34.79
N ALA A 459 -14.57 10.71 -34.02
CA ALA A 459 -13.48 10.17 -33.19
C ALA A 459 -13.93 9.04 -32.23
N ASN A 460 -15.10 9.16 -31.59
CA ASN A 460 -15.62 8.12 -30.68
C ASN A 460 -15.97 6.82 -31.43
N THR A 461 -16.56 6.90 -32.61
CA THR A 461 -16.93 5.72 -33.42
C THR A 461 -15.67 5.05 -33.97
N LEU A 462 -14.68 5.83 -34.44
CA LEU A 462 -13.38 5.32 -34.85
C LEU A 462 -12.68 4.57 -33.71
N GLY A 463 -12.63 5.17 -32.51
CA GLY A 463 -12.05 4.55 -31.32
C GLY A 463 -12.80 3.29 -30.86
N ASN A 464 -14.14 3.31 -30.89
CA ASN A 464 -14.96 2.15 -30.54
C ASN A 464 -14.81 1.01 -31.57
N TYR A 465 -14.72 1.33 -32.86
CA TYR A 465 -14.47 0.33 -33.89
C TYR A 465 -13.06 -0.26 -33.79
N ALA A 466 -12.06 0.56 -33.45
CA ALA A 466 -10.71 0.08 -33.14
C ALA A 466 -10.70 -0.91 -31.95
N ASN A 467 -11.42 -0.59 -30.86
CA ASN A 467 -11.60 -1.50 -29.72
C ASN A 467 -12.26 -2.83 -30.16
N PHE A 468 -13.29 -2.78 -31.00
CA PHE A 468 -13.93 -3.99 -31.55
C PHE A 468 -12.96 -4.85 -32.36
N LEU A 469 -12.18 -4.22 -33.26
CA LEU A 469 -11.18 -4.92 -34.06
C LEU A 469 -10.09 -5.55 -33.19
N CYS A 470 -9.65 -4.86 -32.14
CA CYS A 470 -8.67 -5.36 -31.19
C CYS A 470 -9.20 -6.55 -30.38
N ASN A 471 -10.37 -6.39 -29.76
CA ASN A 471 -10.86 -7.32 -28.73
C ASN A 471 -11.60 -8.53 -29.32
N ILE A 472 -12.32 -8.35 -30.44
CA ILE A 472 -13.17 -9.40 -31.03
C ILE A 472 -12.54 -10.02 -32.27
N ARG A 473 -11.97 -9.19 -33.16
CA ARG A 473 -11.37 -9.68 -34.42
C ARG A 473 -9.89 -9.99 -34.28
N HIS A 474 -9.24 -9.56 -33.19
CA HIS A 474 -7.79 -9.65 -32.98
C HIS A 474 -6.97 -9.08 -34.15
N ALA A 475 -7.54 -8.08 -34.85
CA ALA A 475 -6.95 -7.43 -36.00
C ALA A 475 -6.13 -6.21 -35.55
N TYR A 476 -5.06 -6.46 -34.79
CA TYR A 476 -4.30 -5.42 -34.06
C TYR A 476 -3.73 -4.32 -34.97
N ASP A 477 -3.20 -4.68 -36.14
CA ASP A 477 -2.63 -3.69 -37.06
C ASP A 477 -3.71 -2.76 -37.64
N GLN A 478 -4.89 -3.30 -37.93
CA GLN A 478 -6.03 -2.50 -38.38
C GLN A 478 -6.59 -1.63 -37.25
N ALA A 479 -6.71 -2.18 -36.04
CA ALA A 479 -7.14 -1.43 -34.86
C ALA A 479 -6.25 -0.20 -34.62
N GLU A 480 -4.93 -0.36 -34.75
CA GLU A 480 -3.97 0.75 -34.59
C GLU A 480 -4.17 1.87 -35.61
N VAL A 481 -4.50 1.53 -36.86
CA VAL A 481 -4.83 2.54 -37.90
C VAL A 481 -6.05 3.35 -37.48
N TYR A 482 -7.12 2.68 -37.03
CA TYR A 482 -8.35 3.36 -36.61
C TYR A 482 -8.18 4.19 -35.33
N TYR A 483 -7.36 3.75 -34.37
CA TYR A 483 -7.01 4.59 -33.22
C TYR A 483 -6.29 5.87 -33.64
N LYS A 484 -5.31 5.78 -34.56
CA LYS A 484 -4.60 6.96 -35.06
C LYS A 484 -5.54 7.89 -35.81
N GLN A 485 -6.44 7.36 -36.64
CA GLN A 485 -7.48 8.15 -37.30
C GLN A 485 -8.41 8.85 -36.31
N ALA A 486 -8.80 8.17 -35.22
CA ALA A 486 -9.60 8.80 -34.16
C ALA A 486 -8.89 10.02 -33.55
N LEU A 487 -7.57 9.91 -33.34
CA LEU A 487 -6.73 10.99 -32.80
C LEU A 487 -6.42 12.11 -33.81
N GLU A 488 -6.39 11.80 -35.11
CA GLU A 488 -6.29 12.79 -36.17
C GLU A 488 -7.58 13.60 -36.30
N ALA A 489 -8.73 12.92 -36.16
CA ALA A 489 -10.05 13.55 -36.22
C ALA A 489 -10.33 14.47 -35.01
N ASP A 490 -9.97 14.03 -33.80
CA ASP A 490 -10.01 14.86 -32.61
C ASP A 490 -8.80 14.59 -31.69
N PRO A 491 -7.75 15.44 -31.76
CA PRO A 491 -6.54 15.29 -30.95
C PRO A 491 -6.75 15.45 -29.44
N LYS A 492 -7.91 15.97 -29.00
CA LYS A 492 -8.27 16.20 -27.59
C LYS A 492 -9.40 15.26 -27.11
N ASN A 493 -9.74 14.22 -27.86
CA ASN A 493 -10.71 13.24 -27.40
C ASN A 493 -10.09 12.34 -26.31
N ALA A 494 -10.50 12.54 -25.05
CA ALA A 494 -9.98 11.78 -23.91
C ALA A 494 -10.25 10.27 -24.00
N ASN A 495 -11.41 9.85 -24.52
CA ASN A 495 -11.74 8.43 -24.72
C ASN A 495 -10.82 7.78 -25.76
N ALA A 496 -10.62 8.43 -26.90
CA ALA A 496 -9.74 7.90 -27.96
C ALA A 496 -8.28 7.83 -27.50
N LEU A 497 -7.79 8.86 -26.80
CA LEU A 497 -6.44 8.88 -26.21
C LEU A 497 -6.26 7.77 -25.17
N GLY A 498 -7.23 7.62 -24.24
CA GLY A 498 -7.19 6.59 -23.20
C GLY A 498 -7.29 5.16 -23.75
N ASN A 499 -8.15 4.92 -24.74
CA ASN A 499 -8.29 3.63 -25.39
C ASN A 499 -7.02 3.26 -26.19
N TYR A 500 -6.43 4.23 -26.90
CA TYR A 500 -5.17 3.99 -27.61
C TYR A 500 -4.00 3.73 -26.65
N ALA A 501 -3.93 4.45 -25.52
CA ALA A 501 -2.98 4.15 -24.45
C ALA A 501 -3.14 2.73 -23.92
N SER A 502 -4.39 2.28 -23.73
CA SER A 502 -4.71 0.90 -23.32
C SER A 502 -4.18 -0.12 -24.32
N PHE A 503 -4.43 0.08 -25.61
CA PHE A 503 -3.92 -0.78 -26.69
C PHE A 503 -2.38 -0.82 -26.72
N LEU A 504 -1.73 0.33 -26.58
CA LEU A 504 -0.27 0.42 -26.60
C LEU A 504 0.37 -0.37 -25.44
N HIS A 505 -0.21 -0.32 -24.24
CA HIS A 505 0.35 -1.08 -23.12
C HIS A 505 0.02 -2.58 -23.17
N THR A 506 -1.21 -2.94 -23.57
CA THR A 506 -1.68 -4.34 -23.54
C THR A 506 -1.15 -5.17 -24.70
N ILE A 507 -1.21 -4.63 -25.93
CA ILE A 507 -0.91 -5.39 -27.15
C ILE A 507 0.49 -5.09 -27.67
N ARG A 508 0.89 -3.82 -27.70
CA ARG A 508 2.20 -3.41 -28.24
C ARG A 508 3.31 -3.41 -27.21
N HIS A 509 2.99 -3.48 -25.92
CA HIS A 509 3.92 -3.35 -24.80
C HIS A 509 4.79 -2.07 -24.89
N ALA A 510 4.27 -1.02 -25.51
CA ALA A 510 4.94 0.27 -25.70
C ALA A 510 4.66 1.18 -24.49
N TYR A 511 5.20 0.82 -23.32
CA TYR A 511 4.83 1.40 -22.03
C TYR A 511 5.06 2.92 -21.93
N ASP A 512 6.19 3.42 -22.43
CA ASP A 512 6.49 4.86 -22.37
C ASP A 512 5.54 5.68 -23.25
N GLN A 513 5.15 5.13 -24.41
CA GLN A 513 4.18 5.77 -25.28
C GLN A 513 2.78 5.72 -24.65
N ALA A 514 2.38 4.57 -24.09
CA ALA A 514 1.10 4.42 -23.40
C ALA A 514 0.96 5.45 -22.27
N GLU A 515 1.98 5.63 -21.44
CA GLU A 515 1.99 6.63 -20.37
C GLU A 515 1.84 8.06 -20.90
N ALA A 516 2.52 8.41 -21.99
CA ALA A 516 2.38 9.73 -22.62
C ALA A 516 0.95 9.97 -23.11
N TYR A 517 0.30 8.96 -23.69
CA TYR A 517 -1.09 9.06 -24.13
C TYR A 517 -2.10 9.11 -22.97
N TYR A 518 -1.86 8.37 -21.87
CA TYR A 518 -2.67 8.51 -20.65
C TYR A 518 -2.60 9.92 -20.07
N LYS A 519 -1.41 10.51 -19.97
CA LYS A 519 -1.25 11.90 -19.48
C LYS A 519 -1.96 12.90 -20.39
N ARG A 520 -1.83 12.75 -21.72
CA ARG A 520 -2.55 13.58 -22.70
C ARG A 520 -4.07 13.44 -22.59
N ALA A 521 -4.57 12.23 -22.33
CA ALA A 521 -6.00 12.01 -22.12
C ALA A 521 -6.51 12.77 -20.88
N LEU A 522 -5.72 12.81 -19.80
CA LEU A 522 -6.04 13.56 -18.58
C LEU A 522 -5.87 15.08 -18.73
N GLU A 523 -4.93 15.53 -19.57
CA GLU A 523 -4.82 16.95 -19.95
C GLU A 523 -6.02 17.42 -20.78
N ALA A 524 -6.56 16.54 -21.62
CA ALA A 524 -7.71 16.84 -22.46
C ALA A 524 -9.03 16.88 -21.69
N ASP A 525 -9.22 15.96 -20.73
CA ASP A 525 -10.34 15.96 -19.79
C ASP A 525 -9.83 15.64 -18.37
N PRO A 526 -9.63 16.68 -17.54
CA PRO A 526 -9.13 16.53 -16.17
C PRO A 526 -10.05 15.75 -15.22
N ASN A 527 -11.29 15.43 -15.61
CA ASN A 527 -12.25 14.71 -14.78
C ASN A 527 -12.67 13.36 -15.41
N HIS A 528 -11.87 12.80 -16.32
CA HIS A 528 -12.24 11.57 -17.02
C HIS A 528 -12.01 10.31 -16.16
N ALA A 529 -13.04 9.86 -15.44
CA ALA A 529 -12.97 8.74 -14.49
C ALA A 529 -12.38 7.44 -15.08
N ASN A 530 -12.77 7.06 -16.31
CA ASN A 530 -12.26 5.86 -17.00
C ASN A 530 -10.74 5.93 -17.23
N THR A 531 -10.23 7.08 -17.66
CA THR A 531 -8.80 7.27 -17.96
C THR A 531 -8.00 7.27 -16.67
N PHE A 532 -8.50 7.89 -15.60
CA PHE A 532 -7.88 7.81 -14.28
C PHE A 532 -7.79 6.35 -13.78
N GLY A 533 -8.89 5.59 -13.85
CA GLY A 533 -8.90 4.19 -13.44
C GLY A 533 -7.96 3.30 -14.27
N ASN A 534 -7.97 3.48 -15.59
CA ASN A 534 -7.09 2.73 -16.49
C ASN A 534 -5.61 3.10 -16.32
N TYR A 535 -5.32 4.38 -16.10
CA TYR A 535 -3.97 4.85 -15.84
C TYR A 535 -3.46 4.38 -14.47
N ALA A 536 -4.32 4.36 -13.45
CA ALA A 536 -4.01 3.78 -12.14
C ALA A 536 -3.66 2.29 -12.25
N ASN A 537 -4.44 1.51 -13.02
CA ASN A 537 -4.13 0.11 -13.32
C ASN A 537 -2.77 -0.05 -14.00
N PHE A 538 -2.45 0.81 -14.99
CA PHE A 538 -1.15 0.80 -15.67
C PHE A 538 0.00 1.10 -14.70
N LEU A 539 -0.15 2.13 -13.87
CA LEU A 539 0.86 2.50 -12.87
C LEU A 539 1.07 1.39 -11.83
N CYS A 540 0.00 0.74 -11.40
CA CYS A 540 0.05 -0.37 -10.46
C CYS A 540 0.76 -1.59 -11.07
N ASN A 541 0.30 -2.05 -12.23
CA ASN A 541 0.69 -3.36 -12.77
C ASN A 541 1.98 -3.34 -13.59
N ILE A 542 2.31 -2.20 -14.22
CA ILE A 542 3.48 -2.09 -15.13
C ILE A 542 4.60 -1.25 -14.51
N ARG A 543 4.25 -0.11 -13.90
CA ARG A 543 5.25 0.78 -13.30
C ARG A 543 5.57 0.46 -11.84
N HIS A 544 4.75 -0.39 -11.20
CA HIS A 544 4.82 -0.67 -9.76
C HIS A 544 4.82 0.62 -8.90
N ALA A 545 4.20 1.68 -9.42
CA ALA A 545 4.12 2.99 -8.79
C ALA A 545 2.87 3.07 -7.91
N TYR A 546 2.83 2.25 -6.85
CA TYR A 546 1.64 2.00 -6.05
C TYR A 546 1.05 3.26 -5.39
N ASP A 547 1.90 4.16 -4.89
CA ASP A 547 1.44 5.41 -4.27
C ASP A 547 0.76 6.34 -5.28
N GLN A 548 1.30 6.43 -6.49
CA GLN A 548 0.69 7.21 -7.57
C GLN A 548 -0.59 6.54 -8.08
N ALA A 549 -0.59 5.21 -8.24
CA ALA A 549 -1.77 4.46 -8.65
C ALA A 549 -2.94 4.71 -7.69
N GLU A 550 -2.70 4.71 -6.39
CA GLU A 550 -3.73 5.00 -5.39
C GLU A 550 -4.35 6.40 -5.53
N VAL A 551 -3.52 7.42 -5.81
CA VAL A 551 -4.00 8.79 -6.05
C VAL A 551 -4.95 8.80 -7.24
N TYR A 552 -4.56 8.16 -8.35
CA TYR A 552 -5.40 8.13 -9.55
C TYR A 552 -6.67 7.28 -9.39
N TYR A 553 -6.65 6.19 -8.60
CA TYR A 553 -7.88 5.48 -8.24
C TYR A 553 -8.85 6.36 -7.46
N LYS A 554 -8.35 7.15 -6.49
CA LYS A 554 -9.20 8.07 -5.72
C LYS A 554 -9.75 9.19 -6.61
N GLN A 555 -8.93 9.78 -7.48
CA GLN A 555 -9.38 10.78 -8.44
C GLN A 555 -10.43 10.25 -9.41
N ALA A 556 -10.29 8.99 -9.87
CA ALA A 556 -11.31 8.34 -10.66
C ALA A 556 -12.66 8.24 -9.93
N LEU A 557 -12.64 7.93 -8.62
CA LEU A 557 -13.83 7.84 -7.78
C LEU A 557 -14.37 9.20 -7.31
N GLU A 558 -13.54 10.24 -7.27
CA GLU A 558 -14.00 11.62 -7.06
C GLU A 558 -14.73 12.14 -8.30
N ALA A 559 -14.25 11.78 -9.49
CA ALA A 559 -14.87 12.12 -10.76
C ALA A 559 -16.19 11.34 -10.99
N ASP A 560 -16.21 10.04 -10.68
CA ASP A 560 -17.42 9.21 -10.72
C ASP A 560 -17.45 8.25 -9.51
N PRO A 561 -18.19 8.61 -8.43
CA PRO A 561 -18.31 7.79 -7.23
C PRO A 561 -18.94 6.42 -7.45
N ASN A 562 -19.66 6.23 -8.56
CA ASN A 562 -20.38 5.02 -8.91
C ASN A 562 -19.75 4.30 -10.11
N HIS A 563 -18.44 4.50 -10.36
CA HIS A 563 -17.77 3.80 -11.44
C HIS A 563 -17.42 2.35 -11.06
N ALA A 564 -18.27 1.38 -11.43
CA ALA A 564 -18.16 -0.02 -11.01
C ALA A 564 -16.78 -0.67 -11.26
N ASN A 565 -16.15 -0.41 -12.42
CA ASN A 565 -14.85 -0.98 -12.75
C ASN A 565 -13.74 -0.42 -11.85
N THR A 566 -13.75 0.88 -11.59
CA THR A 566 -12.75 1.57 -10.75
C THR A 566 -12.95 1.16 -9.30
N LEU A 567 -14.18 1.07 -8.80
CA LEU A 567 -14.46 0.56 -7.46
C LEU A 567 -13.89 -0.86 -7.26
N GLY A 568 -14.13 -1.75 -8.23
CA GLY A 568 -13.62 -3.11 -8.20
C GLY A 568 -12.10 -3.21 -8.32
N ASN A 569 -11.50 -2.46 -9.24
CA ASN A 569 -10.03 -2.42 -9.42
C ASN A 569 -9.34 -1.79 -8.20
N TYR A 570 -9.92 -0.76 -7.62
CA TYR A 570 -9.40 -0.14 -6.41
C TYR A 570 -9.53 -1.07 -5.20
N ALA A 571 -10.64 -1.81 -5.08
CA ALA A 571 -10.77 -2.86 -4.07
C ALA A 571 -9.71 -3.96 -4.25
N LEU A 572 -9.43 -4.37 -5.49
CA LEU A 572 -8.36 -5.32 -5.81
C LEU A 572 -6.98 -4.78 -5.44
N PHE A 573 -6.70 -3.51 -5.71
CA PHE A 573 -5.46 -2.84 -5.31
C PHE A 573 -5.31 -2.80 -3.78
N LEU A 574 -6.37 -2.43 -3.06
CA LEU A 574 -6.37 -2.41 -1.59
C LEU A 574 -6.17 -3.82 -1.00
N HIS A 575 -6.77 -4.83 -1.62
CA HIS A 575 -6.63 -6.23 -1.26
C HIS A 575 -5.21 -6.74 -1.47
N THR A 576 -4.66 -6.58 -2.67
CA THR A 576 -3.44 -7.27 -3.11
C THR A 576 -2.15 -6.52 -2.80
N ILE A 577 -2.17 -5.18 -2.83
CA ILE A 577 -0.97 -4.34 -2.69
C ILE A 577 -0.91 -3.67 -1.32
N ARG A 578 -2.04 -3.11 -0.85
CA ARG A 578 -2.06 -2.39 0.44
C ARG A 578 -2.38 -3.28 1.63
N HIS A 579 -2.88 -4.50 1.40
CA HIS A 579 -3.36 -5.40 2.44
C HIS A 579 -4.41 -4.74 3.39
N ALA A 580 -5.14 -3.74 2.87
CA ALA A 580 -6.13 -2.98 3.62
C ALA A 580 -7.50 -3.70 3.52
N TYR A 581 -7.59 -4.88 4.13
CA TYR A 581 -8.67 -5.84 3.88
C TYR A 581 -10.08 -5.30 4.21
N ASP A 582 -10.24 -4.56 5.30
CA ASP A 582 -11.55 -4.00 5.69
C ASP A 582 -12.03 -2.92 4.71
N GLN A 583 -11.10 -2.09 4.23
CA GLN A 583 -11.40 -1.11 3.19
C GLN A 583 -11.69 -1.79 1.85
N ALA A 584 -10.87 -2.77 1.45
CA ALA A 584 -11.08 -3.55 0.23
C ALA A 584 -12.47 -4.17 0.20
N GLU A 585 -12.91 -4.79 1.30
CA GLU A 585 -14.25 -5.38 1.42
C GLU A 585 -15.37 -4.33 1.24
N THR A 586 -15.19 -3.14 1.82
CA THR A 586 -16.14 -2.03 1.67
C THR A 586 -16.27 -1.61 0.20
N TYR A 587 -15.15 -1.48 -0.50
CA TYR A 587 -15.16 -1.12 -1.92
C TYR A 587 -15.69 -2.25 -2.82
N TYR A 588 -15.41 -3.52 -2.52
CA TYR A 588 -16.02 -4.65 -3.25
C TYR A 588 -17.53 -4.64 -3.10
N LYS A 589 -18.06 -4.47 -1.88
CA LYS A 589 -19.51 -4.41 -1.65
C LYS A 589 -20.15 -3.26 -2.42
N ARG A 590 -19.56 -2.06 -2.36
CA ARG A 590 -20.01 -0.91 -3.16
C ARG A 590 -19.96 -1.17 -4.66
N ALA A 591 -18.91 -1.82 -5.16
CA ALA A 591 -18.81 -2.17 -6.57
C ALA A 591 -19.95 -3.12 -7.00
N LEU A 592 -20.39 -4.01 -6.11
CA LEU A 592 -21.50 -4.94 -6.34
C LEU A 592 -22.88 -4.30 -6.11
N GLU A 593 -23.00 -3.26 -5.29
CA GLU A 593 -24.22 -2.46 -5.19
C GLU A 593 -24.49 -1.69 -6.48
N VAL A 594 -23.43 -1.11 -7.06
CA VAL A 594 -23.50 -0.37 -8.33
C VAL A 594 -23.64 -1.33 -9.51
N GLY A 595 -22.88 -2.43 -9.54
CA GLY A 595 -22.87 -3.41 -10.62
C GLY A 595 -23.12 -4.83 -10.13
N PRO A 596 -24.37 -5.22 -9.82
CA PRO A 596 -24.70 -6.52 -9.22
C PRO A 596 -24.30 -7.74 -10.05
N ASN A 597 -24.20 -7.56 -11.37
CA ASN A 597 -23.87 -8.60 -12.35
C ASN A 597 -22.50 -8.39 -13.01
N HIS A 598 -21.60 -7.59 -12.40
CA HIS A 598 -20.26 -7.39 -12.96
C HIS A 598 -19.37 -8.60 -12.64
N ALA A 599 -19.19 -9.50 -13.62
CA ALA A 599 -18.54 -10.80 -13.45
C ALA A 599 -17.13 -10.73 -12.82
N ASN A 600 -16.30 -9.78 -13.25
CA ASN A 600 -14.94 -9.61 -12.70
C ASN A 600 -14.95 -9.20 -11.22
N ASN A 601 -15.86 -8.30 -10.82
CA ASN A 601 -15.96 -7.82 -9.44
C ASN A 601 -16.51 -8.92 -8.54
N LEU A 602 -17.49 -9.69 -9.02
CA LEU A 602 -18.01 -10.87 -8.32
C LEU A 602 -16.91 -11.92 -8.12
N GLY A 603 -16.13 -12.22 -9.18
CA GLY A 603 -15.01 -13.16 -9.13
C GLY A 603 -13.89 -12.70 -8.19
N ASN A 604 -13.48 -11.44 -8.28
CA ASN A 604 -12.44 -10.87 -7.41
C ASN A 604 -12.89 -10.82 -5.94
N TYR A 605 -14.15 -10.50 -5.68
CA TYR A 605 -14.70 -10.53 -4.33
C TYR A 605 -14.81 -11.96 -3.79
N ALA A 606 -15.15 -12.94 -4.63
CA ALA A 606 -15.10 -14.36 -4.26
C ALA A 606 -13.68 -14.81 -3.87
N SER A 607 -12.66 -14.41 -4.64
CA SER A 607 -11.24 -14.64 -4.29
C SER A 607 -10.90 -14.01 -2.95
N PHE A 608 -11.28 -12.75 -2.70
CA PHE A 608 -11.06 -12.09 -1.42
C PHE A 608 -11.72 -12.82 -0.24
N LEU A 609 -12.97 -13.26 -0.40
CA LEU A 609 -13.69 -14.02 0.64
C LEU A 609 -13.02 -15.38 0.93
N HIS A 610 -12.48 -16.02 -0.10
CA HIS A 610 -11.74 -17.26 0.01
C HIS A 610 -10.40 -17.07 0.72
N ASP A 611 -9.57 -16.15 0.23
CA ASP A 611 -8.17 -16.01 0.63
C ASP A 611 -8.02 -15.31 1.99
N ILE A 612 -8.85 -14.29 2.28
CA ILE A 612 -8.68 -13.42 3.45
C ILE A 612 -9.73 -13.68 4.53
N ARG A 613 -11.00 -13.87 4.15
CA ARG A 613 -12.09 -14.08 5.12
C ARG A 613 -12.34 -15.54 5.45
N HIS A 614 -11.77 -16.48 4.69
CA HIS A 614 -12.03 -17.91 4.78
C HIS A 614 -13.53 -18.26 4.76
N ALA A 615 -14.34 -17.41 4.11
CA ALA A 615 -15.79 -17.52 4.02
C ALA A 615 -16.16 -18.39 2.82
N TYR A 616 -15.75 -19.66 2.85
CA TYR A 616 -15.75 -20.56 1.68
C TYR A 616 -17.13 -20.75 1.03
N ASP A 617 -18.19 -20.87 1.82
CA ASP A 617 -19.55 -21.03 1.29
C ASP A 617 -20.03 -19.77 0.55
N GLN A 618 -19.68 -18.59 1.06
CA GLN A 618 -20.00 -17.33 0.40
C GLN A 618 -19.16 -17.14 -0.85
N ALA A 619 -17.84 -17.42 -0.77
CA ALA A 619 -16.94 -17.36 -1.91
C ALA A 619 -17.46 -18.21 -3.08
N GLU A 620 -17.88 -19.45 -2.80
CA GLU A 620 -18.46 -20.33 -3.81
C GLU A 620 -19.75 -19.79 -4.42
N ALA A 621 -20.63 -19.19 -3.63
CA ALA A 621 -21.85 -18.55 -4.14
C ALA A 621 -21.53 -17.38 -5.08
N TYR A 622 -20.53 -16.57 -4.74
CA TYR A 622 -20.09 -15.46 -5.60
C TYR A 622 -19.38 -15.93 -6.87
N TYR A 623 -18.56 -16.99 -6.82
CA TYR A 623 -17.99 -17.61 -8.03
C TYR A 623 -19.09 -18.10 -8.98
N LYS A 624 -20.12 -18.78 -8.46
CA LYS A 624 -21.26 -19.23 -9.29
C LYS A 624 -22.00 -18.06 -9.93
N ARG A 625 -22.32 -17.02 -9.15
CA ARG A 625 -22.95 -15.80 -9.67
C ARG A 625 -22.10 -15.09 -10.72
N ALA A 626 -20.79 -15.02 -10.54
CA ALA A 626 -19.88 -14.46 -11.53
C ALA A 626 -19.95 -15.22 -12.87
N LEU A 627 -20.05 -16.56 -12.80
CA LEU A 627 -20.18 -17.43 -13.97
C LEU A 627 -21.60 -17.48 -14.56
N GLU A 628 -22.62 -17.12 -13.80
CA GLU A 628 -23.97 -16.87 -14.32
C GLU A 628 -23.99 -15.56 -15.12
N ALA A 629 -23.28 -14.54 -14.64
CA ALA A 629 -23.15 -13.26 -15.33
C ALA A 629 -22.29 -13.34 -16.60
N ASP A 630 -21.17 -14.06 -16.55
CA ASP A 630 -20.34 -14.37 -17.71
C ASP A 630 -19.83 -15.83 -17.67
N PRO A 631 -20.49 -16.75 -18.40
CA PRO A 631 -20.12 -18.16 -18.44
C PRO A 631 -18.74 -18.46 -19.05
N LYS A 632 -18.13 -17.50 -19.75
CA LYS A 632 -16.84 -17.63 -20.46
C LYS A 632 -15.72 -16.82 -19.82
N ASN A 633 -15.95 -16.24 -18.64
CA ASN A 633 -14.92 -15.49 -17.93
C ASN A 633 -13.76 -16.42 -17.50
N VAL A 634 -12.65 -16.38 -18.25
CA VAL A 634 -11.50 -17.28 -18.08
C VAL A 634 -10.88 -17.15 -16.70
N VAL A 635 -10.77 -15.93 -16.17
CA VAL A 635 -10.16 -15.65 -14.86
C VAL A 635 -11.00 -16.26 -13.75
N THR A 636 -12.32 -16.02 -13.76
CA THR A 636 -13.25 -16.60 -12.77
C THR A 636 -13.31 -18.12 -12.87
N LEU A 637 -13.34 -18.69 -14.09
CA LEU A 637 -13.34 -20.15 -14.28
C LEU A 637 -12.07 -20.79 -13.69
N GLY A 638 -10.90 -20.21 -13.96
CA GLY A 638 -9.62 -20.68 -13.42
C GLY A 638 -9.53 -20.54 -11.90
N ASN A 639 -9.95 -19.40 -11.34
CA ASN A 639 -9.96 -19.17 -9.90
C ASN A 639 -10.94 -20.09 -9.17
N TYR A 640 -12.12 -20.34 -9.77
CA TYR A 640 -13.09 -21.27 -9.19
C TYR A 640 -12.60 -22.72 -9.26
N ALA A 641 -11.90 -23.12 -10.33
CA ALA A 641 -11.25 -24.42 -10.42
C ALA A 641 -10.19 -24.60 -9.33
N ASN A 642 -9.33 -23.59 -9.10
CA ASN A 642 -8.36 -23.57 -7.99
C ASN A 642 -9.06 -23.74 -6.63
N PHE A 643 -10.16 -23.00 -6.40
CA PHE A 643 -10.95 -23.09 -5.16
C PHE A 643 -11.53 -24.50 -4.94
N LEU A 644 -12.12 -25.09 -5.98
CA LEU A 644 -12.66 -26.45 -5.92
C LEU A 644 -11.58 -27.50 -5.63
N CYS A 645 -10.39 -27.31 -6.19
CA CYS A 645 -9.24 -28.18 -5.95
C CYS A 645 -8.73 -28.05 -4.51
N ASN A 646 -8.41 -26.83 -4.08
CA ASN A 646 -7.63 -26.60 -2.87
C ASN A 646 -8.46 -26.63 -1.58
N ILE A 647 -9.73 -26.20 -1.65
CA ILE A 647 -10.60 -26.09 -0.47
C ILE A 647 -11.66 -27.18 -0.43
N ARG A 648 -12.35 -27.40 -1.55
CA ARG A 648 -13.44 -28.39 -1.60
C ARG A 648 -12.95 -29.80 -1.87
N HIS A 649 -11.70 -29.96 -2.32
CA HIS A 649 -11.13 -31.23 -2.77
C HIS A 649 -12.02 -31.93 -3.83
N ALA A 650 -12.76 -31.14 -4.61
CA ALA A 650 -13.69 -31.60 -5.64
C ALA A 650 -12.96 -31.71 -6.99
N TYR A 651 -11.98 -32.60 -7.06
CA TYR A 651 -10.99 -32.67 -8.14
C TYR A 651 -11.62 -32.87 -9.53
N ASP A 652 -12.64 -33.73 -9.64
CA ASP A 652 -13.31 -33.98 -10.92
C ASP A 652 -14.06 -32.74 -11.43
N GLN A 653 -14.67 -31.98 -10.53
CA GLN A 653 -15.32 -30.72 -10.90
C GLN A 653 -14.29 -29.65 -11.25
N ALA A 654 -13.22 -29.53 -10.47
CA ALA A 654 -12.13 -28.59 -10.74
C ALA A 654 -11.58 -28.79 -12.17
N GLU A 655 -11.37 -30.04 -12.59
CA GLU A 655 -10.92 -30.37 -13.94
C GLU A 655 -11.89 -29.91 -15.04
N VAL A 656 -13.21 -30.05 -14.83
CA VAL A 656 -14.21 -29.54 -15.77
C VAL A 656 -14.08 -28.03 -15.93
N TYR A 657 -13.88 -27.28 -14.84
CA TYR A 657 -13.73 -25.83 -14.90
C TYR A 657 -12.40 -25.39 -15.52
N TYR A 658 -11.29 -26.09 -15.27
CA TYR A 658 -10.04 -25.84 -15.99
C TYR A 658 -10.20 -26.03 -17.50
N ARG A 659 -10.85 -27.11 -17.93
CA ARG A 659 -11.10 -27.37 -19.36
C ARG A 659 -11.98 -26.28 -19.98
N ARG A 660 -13.05 -25.88 -19.31
CA ARG A 660 -13.91 -24.77 -19.76
C ARG A 660 -13.14 -23.45 -19.88
N ALA A 661 -12.25 -23.14 -18.94
CA ALA A 661 -11.41 -21.96 -19.02
C ALA A 661 -10.50 -21.99 -20.25
N LEU A 662 -9.91 -23.16 -20.56
CA LEU A 662 -9.08 -23.38 -21.76
C LEU A 662 -9.88 -23.45 -23.07
N GLU A 663 -11.16 -23.82 -23.02
CA GLU A 663 -12.07 -23.71 -24.17
C GLU A 663 -12.42 -22.24 -24.47
N ALA A 664 -12.57 -21.42 -23.42
CA ALA A 664 -12.83 -20.00 -23.54
C ALA A 664 -11.60 -19.22 -24.03
N ASP A 665 -10.41 -19.52 -23.50
CA ASP A 665 -9.13 -19.00 -24.00
C ASP A 665 -8.05 -20.10 -24.01
N PRO A 666 -7.77 -20.72 -25.18
CA PRO A 666 -6.76 -21.76 -25.31
C PRO A 666 -5.33 -21.29 -25.08
N LYS A 667 -5.07 -19.98 -25.07
CA LYS A 667 -3.73 -19.38 -24.92
C LYS A 667 -3.56 -18.65 -23.59
N ASN A 668 -4.45 -18.86 -22.62
CA ASN A 668 -4.27 -18.27 -21.30
C ASN A 668 -3.12 -18.97 -20.54
N ALA A 669 -1.95 -18.34 -20.49
CA ALA A 669 -0.76 -18.92 -19.85
C ALA A 669 -0.97 -19.24 -18.36
N VAL A 670 -1.75 -18.42 -17.64
CA VAL A 670 -2.03 -18.61 -16.20
C VAL A 670 -2.90 -19.85 -16.00
N THR A 671 -4.00 -20.00 -16.74
CA THR A 671 -4.86 -21.19 -16.66
C THR A 671 -4.12 -22.45 -17.09
N LEU A 672 -3.32 -22.39 -18.16
CA LEU A 672 -2.50 -23.53 -18.62
C LEU A 672 -1.51 -23.97 -17.53
N GLY A 673 -0.84 -23.02 -16.88
CA GLY A 673 0.09 -23.28 -15.78
C GLY A 673 -0.60 -23.87 -14.54
N ASN A 674 -1.74 -23.31 -14.13
CA ASN A 674 -2.51 -23.82 -12.99
C ASN A 674 -3.05 -25.23 -13.26
N TYR A 675 -3.53 -25.50 -14.49
CA TYR A 675 -3.96 -26.85 -14.85
C TYR A 675 -2.80 -27.85 -14.89
N ALA A 676 -1.61 -27.42 -15.31
CA ALA A 676 -0.41 -28.25 -15.23
C ALA A 676 -0.04 -28.62 -13.79
N VAL A 677 -0.12 -27.67 -12.86
CA VAL A 677 0.07 -27.91 -11.42
C VAL A 677 -0.97 -28.91 -10.89
N PHE A 678 -2.25 -28.74 -11.25
CA PHE A 678 -3.30 -29.69 -10.88
C PHE A 678 -3.01 -31.12 -11.39
N LEU A 679 -2.57 -31.25 -12.64
CA LEU A 679 -2.21 -32.54 -13.22
C LEU A 679 -1.01 -33.19 -12.51
N ASN A 680 -0.03 -32.39 -12.10
CA ASN A 680 1.14 -32.86 -11.36
C ASN A 680 0.80 -33.31 -9.93
N ASP A 681 0.16 -32.43 -9.16
CA ASP A 681 0.02 -32.57 -7.71
C ASP A 681 -1.14 -33.50 -7.34
N ILE A 682 -2.23 -33.50 -8.12
CA ILE A 682 -3.46 -34.24 -7.80
C ILE A 682 -3.65 -35.46 -8.67
N ARG A 683 -3.47 -35.33 -9.99
CA ARG A 683 -3.66 -36.46 -10.92
C ARG A 683 -2.41 -37.32 -11.07
N HIS A 684 -1.25 -36.80 -10.71
CA HIS A 684 0.06 -37.43 -10.93
C HIS A 684 0.28 -37.84 -12.40
N ASP A 685 -0.34 -37.12 -13.34
CA ASP A 685 -0.12 -37.28 -14.78
C ASP A 685 1.01 -36.34 -15.21
N TYR A 686 2.24 -36.77 -14.91
CA TYR A 686 3.44 -35.97 -15.12
C TYR A 686 3.69 -35.64 -16.60
N ASP A 687 3.31 -36.54 -17.51
CA ASP A 687 3.52 -36.35 -18.95
C ASP A 687 2.57 -35.31 -19.51
N GLN A 688 1.29 -35.31 -19.09
CA GLN A 688 0.38 -34.23 -19.46
C GLN A 688 0.75 -32.92 -18.78
N ALA A 689 1.10 -32.94 -17.49
CA ALA A 689 1.53 -31.75 -16.75
C ALA A 689 2.68 -31.04 -17.49
N GLU A 690 3.71 -31.77 -17.90
CA GLU A 690 4.83 -31.23 -18.66
C GLU A 690 4.42 -30.62 -20.01
N ARG A 691 3.48 -31.24 -20.73
CA ARG A 691 2.94 -30.67 -21.98
C ARG A 691 2.22 -29.35 -21.72
N TYR A 692 1.45 -29.25 -20.65
CA TYR A 692 0.72 -28.03 -20.30
C TYR A 692 1.64 -26.93 -19.78
N TYR A 693 2.70 -27.25 -19.03
CA TYR A 693 3.75 -26.29 -18.70
C TYR A 693 4.39 -25.71 -19.97
N LYS A 694 4.77 -26.56 -20.94
CA LYS A 694 5.34 -26.09 -22.21
C LYS A 694 4.36 -25.21 -23.00
N LYS A 695 3.08 -25.59 -23.06
CA LYS A 695 2.05 -24.75 -23.69
C LYS A 695 1.88 -23.40 -23.00
N ALA A 696 1.95 -23.34 -21.67
CA ALA A 696 1.88 -22.09 -20.92
C ALA A 696 3.06 -21.17 -21.31
N LEU A 697 4.26 -21.73 -21.47
CA LEU A 697 5.45 -20.99 -21.89
C LEU A 697 5.44 -20.61 -23.38
N ASP A 698 4.81 -21.41 -24.24
CA ASP A 698 4.59 -21.05 -25.65
C ASP A 698 3.59 -19.90 -25.78
N ALA A 699 2.61 -19.84 -24.89
CA ALA A 699 1.63 -18.75 -24.82
C ALA A 699 2.23 -17.45 -24.26
N ASP A 700 3.02 -17.54 -23.19
CA ASP A 700 3.77 -16.42 -22.63
C ASP A 700 5.15 -16.87 -22.13
N GLN A 701 6.16 -16.54 -22.91
CA GLN A 701 7.56 -16.91 -22.63
C GLN A 701 8.15 -16.18 -21.40
N LYS A 702 7.49 -15.12 -20.92
CA LYS A 702 7.95 -14.29 -19.80
C LYS A 702 7.07 -14.47 -18.56
N ASN A 703 6.17 -15.45 -18.52
CA ASN A 703 5.38 -15.71 -17.34
C ASN A 703 6.25 -16.31 -16.21
N ALA A 704 6.67 -15.47 -15.26
CA ALA A 704 7.55 -15.88 -14.16
C ALA A 704 6.95 -17.00 -13.30
N ASN A 705 5.64 -17.00 -13.06
CA ASN A 705 4.93 -18.05 -12.33
C ASN A 705 5.01 -19.40 -13.06
N ALA A 706 4.70 -19.43 -14.36
CA ALA A 706 4.76 -20.66 -15.16
C ALA A 706 6.19 -21.20 -15.27
N LEU A 707 7.18 -20.32 -15.46
CA LEU A 707 8.61 -20.67 -15.50
C LEU A 707 9.08 -21.26 -14.15
N GLY A 708 8.71 -20.62 -13.03
CA GLY A 708 9.05 -21.07 -11.68
C GLY A 708 8.40 -22.41 -11.33
N ASN A 709 7.11 -22.58 -11.63
CA ASN A 709 6.40 -23.84 -11.41
C ASN A 709 6.96 -24.97 -12.26
N TYR A 710 7.33 -24.71 -13.52
CA TYR A 710 7.98 -25.72 -14.36
C TYR A 710 9.37 -26.09 -13.85
N ALA A 711 10.13 -25.13 -13.31
CA ALA A 711 11.40 -25.41 -12.64
C ALA A 711 11.22 -26.34 -11.42
N VAL A 712 10.20 -26.10 -10.58
CA VAL A 712 9.85 -26.98 -9.46
C VAL A 712 9.54 -28.40 -9.95
N PHE A 713 8.73 -28.53 -11.00
CA PHE A 713 8.40 -29.82 -11.62
C PHE A 713 9.65 -30.57 -12.11
N LEU A 714 10.55 -29.89 -12.83
CA LEU A 714 11.78 -30.50 -13.33
C LEU A 714 12.68 -31.01 -12.21
N ASN A 715 12.79 -30.26 -11.11
CA ASN A 715 13.62 -30.65 -9.97
C ASN A 715 13.02 -31.81 -9.17
N ASN A 716 11.73 -31.74 -8.85
CA ASN A 716 11.10 -32.67 -7.91
C ASN A 716 10.65 -33.98 -8.57
N ILE A 717 10.24 -33.93 -9.84
CA ILE A 717 9.63 -35.08 -10.54
C ILE A 717 10.58 -35.66 -11.59
N ARG A 718 11.27 -34.81 -12.36
CA ARG A 718 12.19 -35.27 -13.41
C ARG A 718 13.64 -35.40 -12.92
N HIS A 719 13.96 -34.84 -11.74
CA HIS A 719 15.31 -34.75 -11.20
C HIS A 719 16.32 -34.12 -12.18
N ASP A 720 15.84 -33.26 -13.10
CA ASP A 720 16.69 -32.49 -14.01
C ASP A 720 17.03 -31.15 -13.38
N TYR A 721 17.99 -31.21 -12.44
CA TYR A 721 18.40 -30.06 -11.64
C TYR A 721 19.04 -28.93 -12.46
N ASP A 722 19.76 -29.28 -13.53
CA ASP A 722 20.43 -28.30 -14.39
C ASP A 722 19.42 -27.53 -15.24
N GLN A 723 18.43 -28.23 -15.81
CA GLN A 723 17.37 -27.58 -16.56
C GLN A 723 16.44 -26.78 -15.61
N GLY A 724 16.08 -27.34 -14.45
CA GLY A 724 15.30 -26.65 -13.43
C GLY A 724 15.94 -25.34 -12.98
N GLU A 725 17.24 -25.34 -12.71
CA GLU A 725 17.98 -24.12 -12.36
C GLU A 725 17.98 -23.06 -13.48
N ARG A 726 18.09 -23.47 -14.75
CA ARG A 726 17.98 -22.54 -15.88
C ARG A 726 16.61 -21.89 -15.94
N TYR A 727 15.54 -22.63 -15.65
CA TYR A 727 14.19 -22.08 -15.63
C TYR A 727 13.94 -21.15 -14.44
N TYR A 728 14.51 -21.43 -13.26
CA TYR A 728 14.51 -20.45 -12.16
C TYR A 728 15.19 -19.13 -12.57
N LYS A 729 16.36 -19.19 -13.22
CA LYS A 729 17.05 -17.98 -13.70
C LYS A 729 16.20 -17.22 -14.72
N LYS A 730 15.61 -17.92 -15.70
CA LYS A 730 14.68 -17.30 -16.66
C LYS A 730 13.47 -16.66 -16.00
N ALA A 731 12.90 -17.29 -14.98
CA ALA A 731 11.78 -16.73 -14.22
C ALA A 731 12.18 -15.42 -13.53
N LEU A 732 13.39 -15.37 -12.94
CA LEU A 732 13.93 -14.18 -12.30
C LEU A 732 14.40 -13.10 -13.29
N ASP A 733 14.81 -13.47 -14.51
CA ASP A 733 15.07 -12.52 -15.59
C ASP A 733 13.76 -11.87 -16.08
N ALA A 734 12.65 -12.61 -16.02
CA ALA A 734 11.33 -12.12 -16.39
C ALA A 734 10.71 -11.22 -15.30
N ASP A 735 10.82 -11.62 -14.03
CA ASP A 735 10.42 -10.83 -12.87
C ASP A 735 11.46 -11.00 -11.72
N PRO A 736 12.38 -10.03 -11.55
CA PRO A 736 13.43 -10.08 -10.53
C PRO A 736 12.94 -10.08 -9.08
N ASN A 737 11.69 -9.67 -8.85
CA ASN A 737 11.08 -9.51 -7.54
C ASN A 737 9.95 -10.53 -7.31
N HIS A 738 9.89 -11.59 -8.10
CA HIS A 738 8.87 -12.62 -7.94
C HIS A 738 9.10 -13.48 -6.68
N ALA A 739 8.42 -13.15 -5.58
CA ALA A 739 8.68 -13.71 -4.25
C ALA A 739 8.63 -15.25 -4.20
N ASN A 740 7.65 -15.89 -4.84
CA ASN A 740 7.50 -17.35 -4.85
C ASN A 740 8.67 -18.06 -5.55
N THR A 741 9.11 -17.52 -6.70
CA THR A 741 10.24 -18.07 -7.47
C THR A 741 11.55 -17.83 -6.74
N LEU A 742 11.75 -16.64 -6.13
CA LEU A 742 12.91 -16.36 -5.29
C LEU A 742 13.00 -17.35 -4.12
N GLY A 743 11.88 -17.59 -3.42
CA GLY A 743 11.80 -18.54 -2.30
C GLY A 743 12.04 -19.99 -2.72
N ASN A 744 11.46 -20.42 -3.85
CA ASN A 744 11.65 -21.77 -4.38
C ASN A 744 13.08 -21.99 -4.89
N TYR A 745 13.69 -20.99 -5.54
CA TYR A 745 15.08 -21.06 -5.96
C TYR A 745 16.04 -21.05 -4.76
N ALA A 746 15.77 -20.26 -3.72
CA ALA A 746 16.52 -20.30 -2.47
C ALA A 746 16.45 -21.70 -1.81
N SER A 747 15.26 -22.31 -1.79
CA SER A 747 15.06 -23.67 -1.31
C SER A 747 15.88 -24.67 -2.12
N PHE A 748 15.85 -24.60 -3.46
CA PHE A 748 16.66 -25.45 -4.34
C PHE A 748 18.16 -25.29 -4.10
N LEU A 749 18.65 -24.05 -3.93
CA LEU A 749 20.06 -23.79 -3.64
C LEU A 749 20.47 -24.36 -2.27
N HIS A 750 19.57 -24.31 -1.29
CA HIS A 750 19.77 -24.86 0.04
C HIS A 750 19.79 -26.40 0.03
N THR A 751 18.76 -27.04 -0.54
CA THR A 751 18.55 -28.49 -0.40
C THR A 751 19.32 -29.31 -1.43
N ILE A 752 19.41 -28.85 -2.69
CA ILE A 752 20.00 -29.64 -3.79
C ILE A 752 21.44 -29.21 -4.09
N ARG A 753 21.70 -27.90 -4.16
CA ARG A 753 23.05 -27.40 -4.51
C ARG A 753 23.96 -27.19 -3.31
N HIS A 754 23.41 -27.22 -2.10
CA HIS A 754 24.11 -26.89 -0.85
C HIS A 754 24.86 -25.55 -0.90
N ALA A 755 24.39 -24.61 -1.72
CA ALA A 755 24.97 -23.29 -1.91
C ALA A 755 24.40 -22.32 -0.86
N TYR A 756 24.73 -22.58 0.42
CA TYR A 756 24.06 -21.95 1.57
C TYR A 756 24.14 -20.42 1.59
N ASP A 757 25.29 -19.85 1.24
CA ASP A 757 25.46 -18.38 1.22
C ASP A 757 24.59 -17.73 0.15
N GLN A 758 24.46 -18.36 -1.03
CA GLN A 758 23.57 -17.87 -2.08
C GLN A 758 22.11 -18.06 -1.71
N ALA A 759 21.75 -19.21 -1.12
CA ALA A 759 20.40 -19.50 -0.67
C ALA A 759 19.90 -18.42 0.31
N GLU A 760 20.74 -18.01 1.27
CA GLU A 760 20.42 -16.95 2.22
C GLU A 760 20.14 -15.59 1.56
N VAL A 761 20.90 -15.21 0.54
CA VAL A 761 20.66 -13.98 -0.24
C VAL A 761 19.29 -14.04 -0.91
N TYR A 762 18.95 -15.17 -1.54
CA TYR A 762 17.66 -15.31 -2.21
C TYR A 762 16.48 -15.39 -1.23
N TYR A 763 16.63 -16.02 -0.06
CA TYR A 763 15.61 -15.98 0.99
C TYR A 763 15.35 -14.54 1.46
N LYS A 764 16.39 -13.74 1.69
CA LYS A 764 16.22 -12.33 2.08
C LYS A 764 15.53 -11.52 0.99
N ARG A 765 15.95 -11.66 -0.27
CA ARG A 765 15.31 -11.01 -1.42
C ARG A 765 13.84 -11.40 -1.58
N ALA A 766 13.51 -12.67 -1.38
CA ALA A 766 12.12 -13.14 -1.41
C ALA A 766 11.27 -12.44 -0.33
N LEU A 767 11.83 -12.22 0.87
CA LEU A 767 11.16 -11.53 1.98
C LEU A 767 11.18 -10.00 1.86
N GLU A 768 12.10 -9.43 1.09
CA GLU A 768 12.05 -8.02 0.68
C GLU A 768 10.92 -7.79 -0.33
N ALA A 769 10.71 -8.74 -1.24
CA ALA A 769 9.62 -8.70 -2.22
C ALA A 769 8.24 -8.95 -1.59
N ASP A 770 8.14 -9.93 -0.68
CA ASP A 770 6.93 -10.20 0.11
C ASP A 770 7.30 -10.53 1.57
N PRO A 771 7.20 -9.54 2.48
CA PRO A 771 7.55 -9.73 3.89
C PRO A 771 6.69 -10.75 4.63
N ASN A 772 5.52 -11.09 4.11
CA ASN A 772 4.55 -11.98 4.75
C ASN A 772 4.41 -13.32 4.00
N HIS A 773 5.35 -13.64 3.09
CA HIS A 773 5.29 -14.89 2.35
C HIS A 773 5.51 -16.11 3.26
N ALA A 774 4.43 -16.76 3.70
CA ALA A 774 4.45 -17.80 4.73
C ALA A 774 5.42 -18.96 4.40
N ASN A 775 5.44 -19.44 3.15
CA ASN A 775 6.31 -20.54 2.72
C ASN A 775 7.80 -20.18 2.79
N THR A 776 8.17 -18.97 2.35
CA THR A 776 9.55 -18.47 2.38
C THR A 776 9.99 -18.19 3.81
N LEU A 777 9.12 -17.58 4.63
CA LEU A 777 9.38 -17.37 6.06
C LEU A 777 9.68 -18.69 6.76
N ARG A 778 8.86 -19.73 6.51
CA ARG A 778 9.07 -21.09 7.05
C ARG A 778 10.37 -21.71 6.58
N ASN A 779 10.62 -21.71 5.26
CA ASN A 779 11.80 -22.36 4.69
C ASN A 779 13.09 -21.64 5.15
N TYR A 780 13.04 -20.31 5.29
CA TYR A 780 14.16 -19.54 5.80
C TYR A 780 14.38 -19.74 7.30
N ALA A 781 13.31 -19.83 8.11
CA ALA A 781 13.41 -20.19 9.52
C ALA A 781 14.06 -21.57 9.69
N LEU A 782 13.65 -22.55 8.87
CA LEU A 782 14.23 -23.88 8.85
C LEU A 782 15.72 -23.87 8.47
N PHE A 783 16.10 -23.08 7.45
CA PHE A 783 17.49 -22.89 7.05
C PHE A 783 18.34 -22.29 8.18
N LEU A 784 17.83 -21.27 8.87
CA LEU A 784 18.51 -20.64 10.01
C LEU A 784 18.65 -21.60 11.20
N HIS A 785 17.63 -22.42 11.44
CA HIS A 785 17.63 -23.43 12.50
C HIS A 785 18.63 -24.56 12.23
N ILE A 786 18.54 -25.21 11.07
CA ILE A 786 19.29 -26.44 10.77
C ILE A 786 20.72 -26.15 10.31
N ILE A 787 20.92 -25.17 9.42
CA ILE A 787 22.21 -24.93 8.75
C ILE A 787 23.03 -23.87 9.45
N ARG A 788 22.42 -22.72 9.78
CA ARG A 788 23.14 -21.60 10.41
C ARG A 788 23.22 -21.70 11.93
N HIS A 789 22.41 -22.56 12.55
CA HIS A 789 22.26 -22.66 14.00
C HIS A 789 21.95 -21.30 14.67
N ALA A 790 21.31 -20.40 13.94
CA ALA A 790 20.96 -19.05 14.38
C ALA A 790 19.58 -19.08 15.07
N TYR A 791 19.50 -19.76 16.21
CA TYR A 791 18.23 -20.13 16.85
C TYR A 791 17.34 -18.94 17.20
N ASP A 792 17.91 -17.85 17.72
CA ASP A 792 17.14 -16.66 18.08
C ASP A 792 16.51 -15.98 16.86
N GLN A 793 17.24 -15.96 15.73
CA GLN A 793 16.70 -15.44 14.47
C GLN A 793 15.67 -16.40 13.88
N ALA A 794 15.93 -17.71 13.90
CA ALA A 794 15.00 -18.73 13.43
C ALA A 794 13.64 -18.62 14.15
N GLU A 795 13.65 -18.40 15.47
CA GLU A 795 12.42 -18.22 16.25
C GLU A 795 11.60 -17.00 15.80
N VAL A 796 12.26 -15.87 15.49
CA VAL A 796 11.57 -14.68 14.95
C VAL A 796 10.87 -15.01 13.64
N TYR A 797 11.54 -15.72 12.72
CA TYR A 797 10.94 -16.07 11.44
C TYR A 797 9.85 -17.15 11.56
N TYR A 798 9.96 -18.11 12.49
CA TYR A 798 8.87 -19.04 12.78
C TYR A 798 7.62 -18.31 13.29
N LYS A 799 7.77 -17.35 14.22
CA LYS A 799 6.65 -16.54 14.72
C LYS A 799 6.01 -15.73 13.60
N ARG A 800 6.81 -15.07 12.76
CA ARG A 800 6.31 -14.35 11.58
C ARG A 800 5.58 -15.26 10.59
N ALA A 801 6.07 -16.48 10.35
CA ALA A 801 5.39 -17.45 9.49
C ALA A 801 4.01 -17.85 10.04
N LEU A 802 3.87 -17.91 11.38
CA LEU A 802 2.60 -18.18 12.06
C LEU A 802 1.69 -16.95 12.12
N GLU A 803 2.23 -15.74 12.13
CA GLU A 803 1.45 -14.51 11.99
C GLU A 803 0.87 -14.39 10.57
N ALA A 804 1.65 -14.80 9.56
CA ALA A 804 1.23 -14.80 8.16
C ALA A 804 0.18 -15.87 7.85
N ASP A 805 0.34 -17.09 8.38
CA ASP A 805 -0.64 -18.16 8.26
C ASP A 805 -0.81 -18.89 9.63
N PRO A 806 -1.76 -18.43 10.48
CA PRO A 806 -1.96 -18.96 11.82
C PRO A 806 -2.42 -20.41 11.89
N ASN A 807 -2.99 -20.93 10.80
CA ASN A 807 -3.59 -22.26 10.72
C ASN A 807 -2.81 -23.18 9.78
N HIS A 808 -1.61 -22.82 9.34
CA HIS A 808 -0.80 -23.72 8.54
C HIS A 808 -0.26 -24.88 9.38
N ALA A 809 -0.77 -26.10 9.15
CA ALA A 809 -0.38 -27.28 9.90
C ALA A 809 1.15 -27.51 9.91
N ASN A 810 1.83 -27.37 8.78
CA ASN A 810 3.29 -27.58 8.71
C ASN A 810 4.08 -26.49 9.47
N ASN A 811 3.60 -25.24 9.52
CA ASN A 811 4.29 -24.15 10.24
C ASN A 811 4.20 -24.39 11.74
N LEU A 812 3.00 -24.74 12.20
CA LEU A 812 2.72 -25.10 13.59
C LEU A 812 3.58 -26.29 14.04
N GLY A 813 3.65 -27.34 13.20
CA GLY A 813 4.46 -28.53 13.47
C GLY A 813 5.96 -28.26 13.50
N ASN A 814 6.49 -27.50 12.54
CA ASN A 814 7.92 -27.14 12.50
C ASN A 814 8.32 -26.25 13.69
N TYR A 815 7.46 -25.31 14.09
CA TYR A 815 7.72 -24.48 15.25
C TYR A 815 7.60 -25.27 16.57
N ALA A 816 6.64 -26.20 16.66
CA ALA A 816 6.55 -27.12 17.80
C ALA A 816 7.82 -27.95 17.95
N LEU A 817 8.37 -28.46 16.84
CA LEU A 817 9.63 -29.20 16.84
C LEU A 817 10.81 -28.33 17.30
N PHE A 818 10.90 -27.09 16.83
CA PHE A 818 11.91 -26.13 17.30
C PHE A 818 11.80 -25.86 18.81
N LEU A 819 10.57 -25.67 19.32
CA LEU A 819 10.33 -25.45 20.75
C LEU A 819 10.70 -26.68 21.59
N GLN A 820 10.47 -27.88 21.08
CA GLN A 820 10.85 -29.14 21.71
C GLN A 820 12.38 -29.29 21.77
N ASP A 821 13.05 -29.20 20.62
CA ASP A 821 14.44 -29.63 20.48
C ASP A 821 15.44 -28.56 20.93
N ILE A 822 15.13 -27.27 20.72
CA ILE A 822 16.06 -26.16 20.98
C ILE A 822 15.70 -25.38 22.24
N ARG A 823 14.41 -25.08 22.45
CA ARG A 823 13.95 -24.28 23.60
C ARG A 823 13.56 -25.12 24.81
N HIS A 824 13.37 -26.43 24.64
CA HIS A 824 12.86 -27.34 25.66
C HIS A 824 11.55 -26.85 26.31
N ALA A 825 10.75 -26.10 25.56
CA ALA A 825 9.49 -25.51 26.00
C ALA A 825 8.34 -26.48 25.74
N TYR A 826 8.36 -27.63 26.43
CA TYR A 826 7.51 -28.78 26.12
C TYR A 826 6.00 -28.49 26.18
N ASP A 827 5.54 -27.70 27.15
CA ASP A 827 4.11 -27.34 27.25
C ASP A 827 3.65 -26.50 26.06
N GLN A 828 4.52 -25.60 25.58
CA GLN A 828 4.23 -24.80 24.39
C GLN A 828 4.30 -25.66 23.12
N ALA A 829 5.33 -26.51 23.00
CA ALA A 829 5.47 -27.43 21.87
C ALA A 829 4.22 -28.33 21.72
N GLU A 830 3.71 -28.89 22.81
CA GLU A 830 2.49 -29.69 22.82
C GLU A 830 1.26 -28.91 22.36
N SER A 831 1.11 -27.66 22.80
CA SER A 831 0.03 -26.78 22.36
C SER A 831 0.07 -26.55 20.84
N TYR A 832 1.27 -26.29 20.30
CA TYR A 832 1.45 -26.11 18.85
C TYR A 832 1.25 -27.39 18.04
N TYR A 833 1.66 -28.56 18.55
CA TYR A 833 1.35 -29.84 17.90
C TYR A 833 -0.17 -30.09 17.83
N LYS A 834 -0.90 -29.85 18.92
CA LYS A 834 -2.37 -29.99 18.95
C LYS A 834 -3.04 -29.04 17.96
N ARG A 835 -2.66 -27.76 17.96
CA ARG A 835 -3.16 -26.78 16.98
C ARG A 835 -2.86 -27.18 15.54
N GLY A 836 -1.66 -27.70 15.27
CA GLY A 836 -1.29 -28.19 13.94
C GLY A 836 -2.16 -29.36 13.47
N LEU A 837 -2.61 -30.22 14.39
CA LEU A 837 -3.50 -31.35 14.12
C LEU A 837 -4.99 -30.97 14.12
N GLU A 838 -5.38 -29.89 14.79
CA GLU A 838 -6.70 -29.27 14.64
C GLU A 838 -6.84 -28.63 13.26
N ALA A 839 -5.78 -27.99 12.77
CA ALA A 839 -5.73 -27.40 11.43
C ALA A 839 -5.76 -28.44 10.31
N ASP A 840 -4.96 -29.51 10.42
CA ASP A 840 -5.01 -30.65 9.51
C ASP A 840 -4.87 -31.97 10.28
N PRO A 841 -6.01 -32.65 10.55
CA PRO A 841 -6.03 -33.94 11.25
C PRO A 841 -5.34 -35.08 10.51
N LYS A 842 -5.05 -34.91 9.21
CA LYS A 842 -4.39 -35.88 8.33
C LYS A 842 -2.95 -35.49 8.01
N ASN A 843 -2.37 -34.48 8.65
CA ASN A 843 -0.96 -34.16 8.42
C ASN A 843 -0.05 -35.27 8.99
N ALA A 844 0.45 -36.14 8.12
CA ALA A 844 1.20 -37.33 8.53
C ALA A 844 2.51 -36.99 9.27
N ASN A 845 3.15 -35.86 8.94
CA ASN A 845 4.38 -35.42 9.60
C ASN A 845 4.10 -34.91 11.01
N ASN A 846 3.06 -34.11 11.20
CA ASN A 846 2.65 -33.64 12.54
C ASN A 846 2.19 -34.81 13.42
N LEU A 847 1.43 -35.76 12.86
CA LEU A 847 1.01 -36.97 13.60
C LEU A 847 2.21 -37.77 14.09
N GLY A 848 3.20 -37.99 13.21
CA GLY A 848 4.43 -38.71 13.55
C GLY A 848 5.30 -37.97 14.57
N ASN A 849 5.51 -36.67 14.39
CA ASN A 849 6.30 -35.84 15.31
C ASN A 849 5.64 -35.73 16.68
N TYR A 850 4.31 -35.59 16.73
CA TYR A 850 3.59 -35.56 18.00
C TYR A 850 3.58 -36.91 18.72
N ALA A 851 3.52 -38.04 17.97
CA ALA A 851 3.70 -39.37 18.54
C ALA A 851 5.09 -39.54 19.18
N LEU A 852 6.14 -39.06 18.51
CA LEU A 852 7.51 -39.05 19.04
C LEU A 852 7.62 -38.18 20.30
N PHE A 853 7.01 -37.00 20.32
CA PHE A 853 6.96 -36.12 21.50
C PHE A 853 6.28 -36.81 22.70
N LEU A 854 5.11 -37.42 22.47
CA LEU A 854 4.38 -38.13 23.51
C LEU A 854 5.18 -39.32 24.08
N ASN A 855 5.88 -40.05 23.21
CA ASN A 855 6.72 -41.18 23.61
C ASN A 855 7.96 -40.73 24.41
N ASN A 856 8.74 -39.81 23.83
CA ASN A 856 10.08 -39.51 24.31
C ASN A 856 10.11 -38.47 25.44
N ILE A 857 9.14 -37.55 25.47
CA ILE A 857 9.10 -36.42 26.42
C ILE A 857 8.00 -36.59 27.47
N ARG A 858 6.78 -36.92 27.05
CA ARG A 858 5.65 -37.07 27.98
C ARG A 858 5.53 -38.46 28.59
N HIS A 859 6.15 -39.46 27.97
CA HIS A 859 6.02 -40.87 28.31
C HIS A 859 4.55 -41.35 28.36
N ASP A 860 3.67 -40.74 27.55
CA ASP A 860 2.29 -41.17 27.35
C ASP A 860 2.25 -42.18 26.20
N TYR A 861 2.59 -43.43 26.53
CA TYR A 861 2.72 -44.50 25.55
C TYR A 861 1.39 -44.88 24.88
N ASP A 862 0.27 -44.74 25.59
CA ASP A 862 -1.05 -45.09 25.05
C ASP A 862 -1.51 -44.09 24.00
N GLN A 863 -1.32 -42.79 24.25
CA GLN A 863 -1.58 -41.79 23.22
C GLN A 863 -0.54 -41.85 22.10
N ALA A 864 0.75 -42.01 22.40
CA ALA A 864 1.80 -42.12 21.38
C ALA A 864 1.48 -43.23 20.36
N GLU A 865 1.08 -44.41 20.84
CA GLU A 865 0.68 -45.52 19.96
C GLU A 865 -0.52 -45.18 19.06
N THR A 866 -1.50 -44.45 19.59
CA THR A 866 -2.67 -44.00 18.82
C THR A 866 -2.23 -43.10 17.67
N TYR A 867 -1.34 -42.15 17.93
CA TYR A 867 -0.85 -41.23 16.91
C TYR A 867 0.10 -41.89 15.90
N TYR A 868 0.92 -42.87 16.31
CA TYR A 868 1.71 -43.67 15.36
C TYR A 868 0.81 -44.44 14.37
N LYS A 869 -0.25 -45.09 14.86
CA LYS A 869 -1.22 -45.80 13.99
C LYS A 869 -1.88 -44.84 13.00
N ARG A 870 -2.37 -43.69 13.50
CA ARG A 870 -2.97 -42.66 12.64
C ARG A 870 -2.00 -42.12 11.59
N ALA A 871 -0.73 -41.93 11.94
CA ALA A 871 0.28 -41.47 10.98
C ALA A 871 0.47 -42.47 9.83
N LEU A 872 0.45 -43.78 10.13
CA LEU A 872 0.55 -44.86 9.15
C LEU A 872 -0.75 -45.13 8.38
N GLU A 873 -1.91 -44.83 8.96
CA GLU A 873 -3.19 -44.87 8.23
C GLU A 873 -3.20 -43.84 7.09
N VAL A 874 -2.60 -42.67 7.31
CA VAL A 874 -2.51 -41.63 6.27
C VAL A 874 -1.37 -41.91 5.29
N ASP A 875 -0.20 -42.31 5.79
CA ASP A 875 1.00 -42.50 4.98
C ASP A 875 1.63 -43.89 5.26
N PRO A 876 1.01 -44.96 4.71
CA PRO A 876 1.38 -46.33 5.04
C PRO A 876 2.72 -46.76 4.45
N LYS A 877 3.24 -46.02 3.46
CA LYS A 877 4.51 -46.33 2.78
C LYS A 877 5.70 -45.56 3.34
N SER A 878 5.51 -44.69 4.34
CA SER A 878 6.64 -43.93 4.89
C SER A 878 7.56 -44.81 5.72
N ALA A 879 8.71 -45.15 5.15
CA ALA A 879 9.74 -45.96 5.82
C ALA A 879 10.17 -45.37 7.17
N ASN A 880 10.28 -44.04 7.29
CA ASN A 880 10.64 -43.37 8.54
C ASN A 880 9.56 -43.55 9.62
N LYS A 881 8.27 -43.39 9.25
CA LYS A 881 7.15 -43.56 10.20
C LYS A 881 7.00 -45.02 10.63
N LEU A 882 7.16 -45.96 9.69
CA LEU A 882 7.19 -47.40 9.97
C LEU A 882 8.32 -47.75 10.95
N GLY A 883 9.53 -47.25 10.70
CA GLY A 883 10.68 -47.45 11.58
C GLY A 883 10.49 -46.84 12.97
N ASN A 884 9.92 -45.64 13.08
CA ASN A 884 9.66 -45.01 14.38
C ASN A 884 8.58 -45.76 15.18
N TYR A 885 7.53 -46.27 14.54
CA TYR A 885 6.52 -47.07 15.23
C TYR A 885 7.07 -48.45 15.64
N ALA A 886 7.89 -49.08 14.78
CA ALA A 886 8.57 -50.33 15.12
C ALA A 886 9.48 -50.17 16.36
N HIS A 887 10.25 -49.08 16.42
CA HIS A 887 11.07 -48.75 17.59
C HIS A 887 10.24 -48.64 18.87
N PHE A 888 9.13 -47.90 18.82
CA PHE A 888 8.20 -47.79 19.94
C PHE A 888 7.66 -49.15 20.41
N LEU A 889 7.30 -50.04 19.47
CA LEU A 889 6.81 -51.38 19.80
C LEU A 889 7.88 -52.23 20.50
N ILE A 890 9.14 -52.11 20.08
CA ILE A 890 10.28 -52.80 20.70
C ILE A 890 10.52 -52.28 22.12
N THR A 891 10.70 -50.96 22.28
CA THR A 891 11.20 -50.38 23.53
C THR A 891 10.11 -50.21 24.59
N CYS A 892 8.87 -49.94 24.19
CA CYS A 892 7.80 -49.56 25.12
C CYS A 892 6.72 -50.64 25.28
N ARG A 893 6.47 -51.47 24.25
CA ARG A 893 5.44 -52.53 24.30
C ARG A 893 6.01 -53.95 24.38
N GLY A 894 7.26 -54.17 23.97
CA GLY A 894 7.86 -55.50 23.88
C GLY A 894 7.22 -56.38 22.80
N ASP A 895 6.53 -55.80 21.81
CA ASP A 895 5.90 -56.53 20.70
C ASP A 895 6.90 -56.70 19.53
N PHE A 896 7.90 -57.55 19.75
CA PHE A 896 8.98 -57.80 18.80
C PHE A 896 8.47 -58.36 17.47
N LYS A 897 7.42 -59.18 17.48
CA LYS A 897 6.89 -59.81 16.26
C LYS A 897 6.26 -58.77 15.33
N ARG A 898 5.44 -57.87 15.87
CA ARG A 898 4.83 -56.82 15.07
C ARG A 898 5.85 -55.78 14.63
N ALA A 899 6.82 -55.47 15.49
CA ALA A 899 7.89 -54.54 15.16
C ALA A 899 8.77 -55.03 13.99
N ASP A 900 9.14 -56.31 13.94
CA ASP A 900 9.94 -56.84 12.81
C ASP A 900 9.16 -56.80 11.49
N SER A 901 7.86 -57.08 11.53
CA SER A 901 6.99 -56.92 10.35
C SER A 901 6.97 -55.46 9.82
N LEU A 902 6.99 -54.47 10.71
CA LEU A 902 7.07 -53.06 10.34
C LEU A 902 8.47 -52.66 9.86
N ILE A 903 9.54 -53.22 10.44
CA ILE A 903 10.92 -53.01 9.99
C ILE A 903 11.08 -53.55 8.56
N GLN A 904 10.56 -54.74 8.28
CA GLN A 904 10.57 -55.34 6.95
C GLN A 904 9.83 -54.45 5.94
N GLN A 905 8.63 -53.97 6.28
CA GLN A 905 7.90 -53.02 5.44
C GLN A 905 8.69 -51.71 5.26
N ALA A 906 9.39 -51.23 6.30
CA ALA A 906 10.21 -50.03 6.20
C ALA A 906 11.37 -50.21 5.20
N PHE A 907 12.01 -51.38 5.18
CA PHE A 907 13.03 -51.71 4.17
C PHE A 907 12.44 -51.78 2.76
N GLU A 908 11.27 -52.40 2.58
CA GLU A 908 10.60 -52.51 1.28
C GLU A 908 10.20 -51.15 0.69
N ASN A 909 9.94 -50.17 1.56
CA ASN A 909 9.56 -48.81 1.15
C ASN A 909 10.71 -47.78 1.27
N ALA A 910 11.92 -48.19 1.64
CA ALA A 910 13.08 -47.29 1.66
C ALA A 910 13.71 -47.25 0.26
N ASP A 911 13.71 -46.08 -0.38
CA ASP A 911 14.41 -45.88 -1.65
C ASP A 911 15.92 -46.08 -1.48
N ASN A 912 16.61 -46.63 -2.48
CA ASN A 912 18.07 -46.85 -2.43
C ASN A 912 18.85 -45.58 -2.83
N ASP A 913 18.58 -44.47 -2.16
CA ASP A 913 19.26 -43.19 -2.37
C ASP A 913 20.17 -42.81 -1.18
N GLU A 914 20.85 -41.66 -1.27
CA GLU A 914 21.74 -41.21 -0.19
C GLU A 914 21.00 -40.73 1.06
N GLU A 915 19.75 -40.27 0.94
CA GLU A 915 18.97 -39.71 2.04
C GLU A 915 18.41 -40.79 2.96
N THR A 916 18.13 -41.99 2.46
CA THR A 916 17.62 -43.09 3.29
C THR A 916 18.71 -43.90 3.98
N LYS A 917 20.00 -43.77 3.61
CA LYS A 917 21.11 -44.53 4.23
C LYS A 917 21.12 -44.45 5.77
N PRO A 918 20.91 -43.28 6.42
CA PRO A 918 20.78 -43.19 7.87
C PRO A 918 19.59 -43.98 8.45
N LEU A 919 18.46 -43.99 7.73
CA LEU A 919 17.28 -44.76 8.11
C LEU A 919 17.52 -46.26 7.94
N GLN A 920 18.11 -46.70 6.84
CA GLN A 920 18.48 -48.10 6.65
C GLN A 920 19.46 -48.57 7.74
N ALA A 921 20.44 -47.73 8.10
CA ALA A 921 21.36 -48.02 9.18
C ALA A 921 20.64 -48.17 10.54
N LYS A 922 19.58 -47.36 10.79
CA LYS A 922 18.68 -47.52 11.94
C LYS A 922 18.04 -48.90 12.00
N LEU A 923 17.43 -49.29 10.89
CA LEU A 923 16.63 -50.51 10.81
C LEU A 923 17.52 -51.74 10.99
N TRP A 924 18.72 -51.72 10.40
CA TRP A 924 19.73 -52.74 10.62
C TRP A 924 20.26 -52.75 12.06
N PHE A 925 20.44 -51.59 12.69
CA PHE A 925 20.78 -51.51 14.11
C PHE A 925 19.69 -52.16 14.99
N TYR A 926 18.40 -51.93 14.71
CA TYR A 926 17.32 -52.58 15.44
C TYR A 926 17.34 -54.10 15.30
N ARG A 927 17.58 -54.61 14.08
CA ARG A 927 17.76 -56.05 13.84
C ARG A 927 18.96 -56.61 14.58
N TYR A 928 20.09 -55.91 14.55
CA TYR A 928 21.30 -56.32 15.26
C TYR A 928 21.07 -56.37 16.78
N ALA A 929 20.47 -55.32 17.36
CA ALA A 929 20.32 -55.19 18.82
C ALA A 929 19.23 -56.10 19.41
N HIS A 930 18.14 -56.37 18.69
CA HIS A 930 16.94 -57.02 19.24
C HIS A 930 16.58 -58.35 18.59
N TYR A 931 17.13 -58.66 17.42
CA TYR A 931 16.79 -59.86 16.63
C TYR A 931 18.05 -60.63 16.20
N TYR A 932 19.07 -60.63 17.06
CA TYR A 932 20.40 -61.16 16.74
C TYR A 932 20.42 -62.62 16.28
N GLU A 933 19.56 -63.47 16.86
CA GLU A 933 19.50 -64.90 16.49
C GLU A 933 19.10 -65.11 15.01
N GLU A 934 18.23 -64.24 14.49
CA GLU A 934 17.71 -64.35 13.12
C GLU A 934 18.55 -63.53 12.13
N TRP A 935 18.97 -62.32 12.53
CA TRP A 935 19.55 -61.33 11.62
C TRP A 935 20.99 -60.91 11.96
N GLY A 936 21.60 -61.40 13.05
CA GLY A 936 22.84 -60.85 13.60
C GLY A 936 23.99 -60.74 12.60
N ALA A 937 24.28 -61.81 11.85
CA ALA A 937 25.39 -61.82 10.88
C ALA A 937 25.15 -60.90 9.66
N GLU A 938 23.90 -60.81 9.19
CA GLU A 938 23.53 -59.94 8.07
C GLU A 938 23.49 -58.47 8.51
N ALA A 939 22.87 -58.20 9.66
CA ALA A 939 22.78 -56.87 10.23
C ALA A 939 24.15 -56.28 10.57
N GLU A 940 25.09 -57.07 11.09
CA GLU A 940 26.47 -56.62 11.34
C GLU A 940 27.16 -56.17 10.05
N LYS A 941 27.05 -56.98 9.00
CA LYS A 941 27.68 -56.71 7.70
C LYS A 941 27.10 -55.46 7.06
N GLU A 942 25.78 -55.36 6.96
CA GLU A 942 25.12 -54.24 6.29
C GLU A 942 25.25 -52.94 7.10
N LEU A 943 25.18 -53.01 8.43
CA LEU A 943 25.40 -51.85 9.30
C LEU A 943 26.84 -51.31 9.18
N ALA A 944 27.84 -52.19 9.15
CA ALA A 944 29.22 -51.78 8.94
C ALA A 944 29.44 -51.15 7.56
N ALA A 945 28.79 -51.69 6.52
CA ALA A 945 28.86 -51.12 5.17
C ALA A 945 28.25 -49.71 5.11
N LEU A 946 27.09 -49.51 5.73
CA LEU A 946 26.41 -48.21 5.79
C LEU A 946 27.20 -47.18 6.60
N LEU A 947 27.77 -47.57 7.74
CA LEU A 947 28.63 -46.70 8.55
C LEU A 947 29.89 -46.28 7.79
N ASN A 948 30.53 -47.20 7.07
CA ASN A 948 31.69 -46.89 6.21
C ASN A 948 31.31 -45.99 5.03
N ALA A 949 30.07 -46.09 4.53
CA ALA A 949 29.51 -45.19 3.54
C ALA A 949 29.09 -43.82 4.11
N GLY A 950 29.39 -43.55 5.40
CA GLY A 950 29.14 -42.28 6.05
C GLY A 950 27.73 -42.12 6.64
N ALA A 951 26.92 -43.19 6.68
CA ALA A 951 25.59 -43.13 7.28
C ALA A 951 25.69 -42.82 8.77
N LYS A 952 25.22 -41.64 9.17
CA LYS A 952 25.12 -41.22 10.56
C LYS A 952 23.72 -40.74 10.86
N SER A 953 23.28 -40.92 12.11
CA SER A 953 21.99 -40.46 12.59
C SER A 953 22.15 -39.63 13.86
N ILE A 954 22.60 -38.40 13.65
CA ILE A 954 22.92 -37.45 14.70
C ILE A 954 21.60 -36.97 15.35
N GLY A 955 21.45 -37.19 16.66
CA GLY A 955 20.27 -36.75 17.43
C GLY A 955 19.30 -37.85 17.86
N TRP A 956 19.54 -39.11 17.48
CA TRP A 956 18.73 -40.22 17.98
C TRP A 956 19.20 -40.73 19.34
N ASN A 957 18.22 -41.08 20.18
CA ASN A 957 18.46 -41.70 21.47
C ASN A 957 18.36 -43.24 21.35
N LEU A 958 19.51 -43.90 21.22
CA LEU A 958 19.62 -45.37 21.20
C LEU A 958 19.90 -45.97 22.59
N ALA A 959 19.90 -45.15 23.66
CA ALA A 959 20.10 -45.66 25.02
C ALA A 959 19.05 -46.69 25.46
N PRO A 960 17.74 -46.53 25.14
CA PRO A 960 16.74 -47.55 25.46
C PRO A 960 17.02 -48.89 24.79
N ASP A 961 17.55 -48.88 23.55
CA ASP A 961 17.91 -50.10 22.82
C ASP A 961 19.07 -50.83 23.49
N ILE A 962 20.11 -50.09 23.90
CA ILE A 962 21.27 -50.65 24.63
C ILE A 962 20.83 -51.25 25.97
N GLU A 963 20.00 -50.53 26.73
CA GLU A 963 19.49 -51.02 28.01
C GLU A 963 18.64 -52.29 27.84
N LEU A 964 17.79 -52.32 26.83
CA LEU A 964 16.96 -53.48 26.53
C LEU A 964 17.81 -54.67 26.03
N ALA A 965 18.79 -54.44 25.16
CA ALA A 965 19.73 -55.47 24.70
C ALA A 965 20.54 -56.06 25.87
N ARG A 966 20.98 -55.22 26.82
CA ARG A 966 21.66 -55.65 28.05
C ARG A 966 20.74 -56.49 28.93
N LYS A 967 19.49 -56.06 29.11
CA LYS A 967 18.46 -56.80 29.86
C LYS A 967 18.17 -58.16 29.23
N ASN A 968 18.15 -58.23 27.90
CA ASN A 968 17.93 -59.45 27.12
C ASN A 968 19.20 -60.32 26.97
N ARG A 969 20.33 -59.94 27.59
CA ARG A 969 21.61 -60.67 27.56
C ARG A 969 22.14 -60.89 26.14
N HIS A 970 22.13 -59.83 25.33
CA HIS A 970 22.68 -59.85 23.97
C HIS A 970 24.14 -60.38 23.96
N PRO A 971 24.49 -61.33 23.08
CA PRO A 971 25.79 -62.02 23.11
C PRO A 971 27.00 -61.11 22.83
N HIS A 972 26.78 -60.01 22.11
CA HIS A 972 27.81 -59.03 21.74
C HIS A 972 27.47 -57.60 22.19
N ILE A 973 27.16 -57.43 23.48
CA ILE A 973 26.69 -56.13 24.00
C ILE A 973 27.67 -54.96 23.76
N GLU A 974 28.98 -55.20 23.88
CA GLU A 974 30.01 -54.18 23.62
C GLU A 974 29.97 -53.67 22.17
N GLN A 975 29.62 -54.55 21.23
CA GLN A 975 29.52 -54.20 19.82
C GLN A 975 28.22 -53.46 19.49
N VAL A 976 27.12 -53.76 20.19
CA VAL A 976 25.89 -52.97 20.13
C VAL A 976 26.17 -51.53 20.59
N GLU A 977 26.90 -51.36 21.70
CA GLU A 977 27.31 -50.04 22.19
C GLU A 977 28.23 -49.31 21.20
N ALA A 978 29.18 -50.03 20.59
CA ALA A 978 30.08 -49.47 19.58
C ALA A 978 29.32 -49.00 18.32
N PHE A 979 28.38 -49.79 17.81
CA PHE A 979 27.56 -49.40 16.67
C PHE A 979 26.64 -48.23 17.01
N ALA A 980 25.99 -48.23 18.18
CA ALA A 980 25.15 -47.13 18.62
C ALA A 980 25.96 -45.82 18.69
N LYS A 981 27.18 -45.89 19.22
CA LYS A 981 28.11 -44.76 19.28
C LYS A 981 28.52 -44.29 17.89
N ALA A 982 28.91 -45.20 17.00
CA ALA A 982 29.30 -44.87 15.62
C ALA A 982 28.16 -44.21 14.82
N LEU A 983 26.90 -44.62 15.07
CA LEU A 983 25.71 -44.03 14.46
C LEU A 983 25.40 -42.62 14.98
N THR A 984 25.66 -42.34 16.26
CA THR A 984 25.18 -41.14 16.95
C THR A 984 26.23 -40.05 17.16
N GLU A 985 27.53 -40.36 17.06
CA GLU A 985 28.60 -39.39 17.28
C GLU A 985 28.78 -38.38 16.12
N LYS A 986 28.77 -37.09 16.47
CA LYS A 986 29.25 -36.01 15.58
C LYS A 986 30.73 -36.23 15.27
N ALA A 987 31.08 -36.12 14.00
CA ALA A 987 32.47 -36.27 13.53
C ALA A 987 33.40 -35.23 14.15
#